data_AF-A0A9Q8T804-F1
#
_entry.id   AF-A0A9Q8T804-F1
#
_cell.length_a   1.000
_cell.length_b   1.000
_cell.length_c   1.000
_cell.angle_alpha   90.00
_cell.angle_beta   90.00
_cell.angle_gamma   90.00
#
_symmetry.space_group_name_H-M   'P 1'
#
loop_
_entity.id
_entity.type
_entity.pdbx_description
1 polymer ?
#
loop_
_entity_poly.entity_id
_entity_poly.type
_entity_poly.pdbx_seq_one_letter_code
_entity_poly.pdbx_strand_id
1 'polypeptide(L)'
;MSTFCITPTAASTQGPLGRGLGLCSGQREPDYNLLQPFEAMPEEISGSTVWVKEELSQNSGRWLYRFTEDQVEHIIAAVRNIENRGFQLSEVDKATFELPSPFVDFLYRIRDRLINGIGFVVLRGLPVESWTTRQASIAYLGIGSYIGRRLSQNRQGHMLGHIKDLSEGKEVNGEGRIYRTQKAQTYHTDDSDIVGLLCLHQAMEGGESQVVSSHSIYNTLRRERPDVLRQLCLPHWFYDRKGETSEGEKGWMRTPCYYYYKEKLSMKWDSYYVGALQRFWDAGLLPQYTDAQREAIQVMEEMCRRLSLEMTLQQGDIQFVANTHNLHARSTYKDDNDVTKKRWLQRLWLATSEEEGGWPLPFADSRRLDEEPVRASHRRSASEHDPTMPPPKSGQRSMTFTGCWTCKRRKVKCDERSSGCGNCEKMKIPCEGYGIRLQWINVSNPFLEQEKPGSRDTGPEYQMRDIDSFLASLEEAPNSKGIIQEGPFSLFQAHDGSHESGQSHDLGSPDIAASDCSLVTNAHHSSESTRSQKDATTSPIYTDCASSSPSFSTAREDGSPNQIGLDVELIRTSEDDHATPEFQLQEEFNSSLGDIADLLEDSVELLPMQPQNNISSMRLPRRISTSISGDAVIDRLMHHYVENIASLLQPIPHPQNPYRKLYVPAALQAISEWLPKAKMATPTVSSVIFHSLIASSAFHLGNCGPEQAKYLALGSQHRQVALHCLQSAINPAMATSEYKLLMVAMLSMVTISNFTTGSDADFVVHLQGTKQLRKTRRRWKVISRATRQLNEISDFLYLLTRTVSFSFTPGPWPSEDAEDIDEPIASQAEPDSCFGYMYGITPAIAVDIEETCRLAEYLLWYEGTEEPIPEGLLEACESLGDRLCNWSLDLEDVRQAMNQDAETLEIFQHHADAWHLAAVIYYHRRIQKCHSENHQQLLAEIAEHMHAVEDIKTRSKSTKTNFMAPITWPAFVASCDASDRGPWEHWWERIKCYRVANSRTQWKVVQRLWERRDELEQAGVDTFDWIQAFKDFGIALFPI
;
A
#
# COMPACT_ATOMS: atom_id res chain seq x y z
N MET A 1 74.74 -0.51 5.72
CA MET A 1 74.59 -1.90 6.23
C MET A 1 73.90 -1.83 7.58
N SER A 2 72.91 -2.66 7.93
CA SER A 2 72.08 -3.57 7.11
C SER A 2 70.99 -4.16 8.01
N THR A 3 69.76 -4.22 7.52
CA THR A 3 68.65 -5.13 7.92
C THR A 3 68.29 -5.26 9.40
N PHE A 4 67.04 -4.92 9.75
CA PHE A 4 66.22 -5.77 10.62
C PHE A 4 64.75 -5.64 10.23
N CYS A 5 64.02 -6.76 10.20
CA CYS A 5 62.60 -6.80 9.85
C CYS A 5 61.72 -6.65 11.10
N ILE A 6 60.59 -5.98 10.97
CA ILE A 6 59.47 -6.05 11.93
C ILE A 6 58.19 -6.28 11.12
N THR A 7 57.47 -7.35 11.43
CA THR A 7 56.17 -7.68 10.84
C THR A 7 55.02 -7.11 11.68
N PRO A 8 54.02 -6.44 11.07
CA PRO A 8 52.77 -6.12 11.75
C PRO A 8 51.93 -7.39 11.96
N THR A 9 51.26 -7.49 13.10
CA THR A 9 50.39 -8.62 13.47
C THR A 9 48.89 -8.33 13.27
N ALA A 10 48.08 -9.40 13.28
CA ALA A 10 46.62 -9.40 13.45
C ALA A 10 45.77 -8.80 12.31
N ALA A 11 45.57 -9.59 11.26
CA ALA A 11 44.33 -9.51 10.47
C ALA A 11 43.19 -10.19 11.27
N SER A 12 42.07 -9.50 11.46
CA SER A 12 40.90 -10.06 12.18
C SER A 12 40.11 -11.01 11.29
N THR A 13 40.00 -12.28 11.70
CA THR A 13 39.21 -13.30 10.98
C THR A 13 37.71 -12.99 11.04
N GLN A 14 37.10 -12.65 9.91
CA GLN A 14 35.64 -12.72 9.72
C GLN A 14 35.26 -14.05 9.07
N GLY A 15 34.09 -14.58 9.43
CA GLY A 15 33.61 -15.89 9.00
C GLY A 15 33.04 -15.92 7.57
N PRO A 16 32.74 -17.12 7.04
CA PRO A 16 32.23 -17.28 5.68
C PRO A 16 30.81 -16.71 5.54
N LEU A 17 30.69 -15.59 4.81
CA LEU A 17 29.41 -14.98 4.46
C LEU A 17 28.80 -15.62 3.19
N GLY A 18 27.51 -15.37 2.96
CA GLY A 18 26.67 -16.14 2.03
C GLY A 18 27.00 -15.97 0.55
N ARG A 19 26.76 -17.05 -0.22
CA ARG A 19 27.04 -17.11 -1.66
C ARG A 19 26.07 -16.26 -2.50
N GLY A 20 26.61 -15.28 -3.22
CA GLY A 20 26.13 -15.00 -4.58
C GLY A 20 25.07 -13.92 -4.78
N LEU A 21 25.31 -12.71 -4.27
CA LEU A 21 24.95 -11.48 -4.98
C LEU A 21 26.12 -10.50 -4.88
N GLY A 22 26.61 -10.01 -6.04
CA GLY A 22 27.65 -8.98 -6.09
C GLY A 22 27.06 -7.63 -5.68
N LEU A 23 27.78 -6.87 -4.86
CA LEU A 23 27.42 -5.47 -4.60
C LEU A 23 27.79 -4.63 -5.83
N CYS A 24 26.94 -3.68 -6.19
CA CYS A 24 27.11 -2.84 -7.37
C CYS A 24 28.27 -1.86 -7.19
N SER A 25 28.97 -1.53 -8.28
CA SER A 25 29.96 -0.46 -8.29
C SER A 25 29.36 0.88 -7.85
N GLY A 26 30.03 1.57 -6.94
CA GLY A 26 29.70 2.97 -6.60
C GLY A 26 28.43 3.16 -5.76
N GLN A 27 27.82 2.10 -5.24
CA GLN A 27 26.80 2.18 -4.18
C GLN A 27 27.40 2.44 -2.78
N ARG A 28 28.73 2.63 -2.68
CA ARG A 28 29.47 2.96 -1.46
C ARG A 28 30.34 4.20 -1.67
N GLU A 29 30.72 4.83 -0.56
CA GLU A 29 31.77 5.86 -0.57
C GLU A 29 33.06 5.26 -1.16
N PRO A 30 33.80 5.98 -2.02
CA PRO A 30 35.06 5.48 -2.58
C PRO A 30 36.12 5.35 -1.48
N ASP A 31 37.07 4.44 -1.66
CA ASP A 31 38.28 4.40 -0.86
C ASP A 31 39.15 5.61 -1.22
N TYR A 32 39.00 6.68 -0.42
CA TYR A 32 39.65 7.97 -0.65
C TYR A 32 41.18 7.89 -0.76
N ASN A 33 41.81 6.82 -0.29
CA ASN A 33 43.26 6.60 -0.38
C ASN A 33 43.73 6.18 -1.79
N LEU A 34 42.80 5.74 -2.65
CA LEU A 34 43.08 5.34 -4.04
C LEU A 34 42.95 6.51 -5.03
N LEU A 35 42.24 7.57 -4.63
CA LEU A 35 41.90 8.69 -5.47
C LEU A 35 43.12 9.58 -5.70
N GLN A 36 43.45 9.83 -6.97
CA GLN A 36 44.49 10.82 -7.30
C GLN A 36 43.97 12.25 -7.08
N PRO A 37 44.81 13.18 -6.56
CA PRO A 37 44.44 14.58 -6.43
C PRO A 37 44.25 15.25 -7.80
N PHE A 38 43.52 16.37 -7.84
CA PHE A 38 43.23 17.12 -9.08
C PHE A 38 44.50 17.49 -9.87
N GLU A 39 45.56 17.84 -9.15
CA GLU A 39 46.87 18.22 -9.68
C GLU A 39 47.63 17.04 -10.33
N ALA A 40 47.20 15.80 -10.08
CA ALA A 40 47.69 14.58 -10.75
C ALA A 40 46.71 14.05 -11.82
N MET A 41 45.56 14.71 -12.04
CA MET A 41 44.65 14.38 -13.14
C MET A 41 45.13 15.02 -14.45
N PRO A 42 45.03 14.31 -15.59
CA PRO A 42 45.58 14.74 -16.88
C PRO A 42 45.04 16.09 -17.34
N GLU A 43 45.86 16.84 -18.07
CA GLU A 43 45.47 18.14 -18.63
C GLU A 43 44.46 18.04 -19.78
N GLU A 44 44.50 16.93 -20.53
CA GLU A 44 43.50 16.61 -21.54
C GLU A 44 43.28 15.09 -21.56
N ILE A 45 42.03 14.65 -21.65
CA ILE A 45 41.69 13.26 -21.97
C ILE A 45 41.70 13.10 -23.49
N SER A 46 42.28 12.02 -23.99
CA SER A 46 42.34 11.68 -25.41
C SER A 46 41.82 10.27 -25.68
N GLY A 47 41.22 10.04 -26.84
CA GLY A 47 40.75 8.73 -27.30
C GLY A 47 39.24 8.65 -27.47
N SER A 48 38.74 7.45 -27.82
CA SER A 48 37.36 7.23 -28.30
C SER A 48 36.23 7.57 -27.33
N THR A 49 36.53 7.77 -26.05
CA THR A 49 35.59 8.21 -25.01
C THR A 49 35.31 9.72 -25.06
N VAL A 50 36.15 10.48 -25.77
CA VAL A 50 35.96 11.90 -26.08
C VAL A 50 35.31 12.01 -27.44
N TRP A 51 34.17 12.70 -27.50
CA TRP A 51 33.42 12.92 -28.74
C TRP A 51 32.58 14.18 -28.64
N VAL A 52 32.25 14.79 -29.78
CA VAL A 52 31.36 15.96 -29.86
C VAL A 52 30.08 15.61 -30.62
N LYS A 53 28.96 16.24 -30.26
CA LYS A 53 27.66 15.90 -30.83
C LYS A 53 27.62 16.10 -32.34
N GLU A 54 28.31 17.11 -32.88
CA GLU A 54 28.37 17.42 -34.30
C GLU A 54 28.96 16.26 -35.13
N GLU A 55 30.01 15.62 -34.62
CA GLU A 55 30.67 14.46 -35.23
C GLU A 55 29.75 13.23 -35.24
N LEU A 56 29.04 12.99 -34.13
CA LEU A 56 28.12 11.85 -34.00
C LEU A 56 26.77 12.08 -34.70
N SER A 57 26.35 13.34 -34.90
CA SER A 57 25.18 13.69 -35.72
C SER A 57 25.45 13.46 -37.21
N GLN A 58 26.66 13.76 -37.69
CA GLN A 58 27.06 13.52 -39.09
C GLN A 58 27.29 12.04 -39.40
N ASN A 59 27.66 11.22 -38.41
CA ASN A 59 27.92 9.79 -38.60
C ASN A 59 27.18 8.93 -37.55
N SER A 60 25.86 8.80 -37.75
CA SER A 60 24.99 8.05 -36.85
C SER A 60 25.37 6.57 -36.71
N GLY A 61 25.98 5.95 -37.72
CA GLY A 61 26.48 4.57 -37.66
C GLY A 61 27.55 4.30 -36.59
N ARG A 62 28.12 5.33 -35.97
CA ARG A 62 29.01 5.19 -34.81
C ARG A 62 28.29 4.81 -33.52
N TRP A 63 27.00 5.11 -33.40
CA TRP A 63 26.19 4.85 -32.20
C TRP A 63 24.87 4.12 -32.48
N LEU A 64 24.28 4.27 -33.67
CA LEU A 64 23.09 3.52 -34.10
C LEU A 64 23.50 2.30 -34.93
N TYR A 65 23.08 1.12 -34.48
CA TYR A 65 23.18 -0.14 -35.21
C TYR A 65 21.78 -0.71 -35.43
N ARG A 66 21.45 -1.15 -36.64
CA ARG A 66 20.22 -1.91 -36.92
C ARG A 66 20.57 -3.39 -36.94
N PHE A 67 19.77 -4.21 -36.26
CA PHE A 67 19.90 -5.66 -36.37
C PHE A 67 19.65 -6.10 -37.82
N THR A 68 20.39 -7.12 -38.29
CA THR A 68 20.07 -7.79 -39.56
C THR A 68 18.86 -8.71 -39.40
N GLU A 69 18.23 -9.10 -40.50
CA GLU A 69 17.12 -10.06 -40.49
C GLU A 69 17.55 -11.37 -39.81
N ASP A 70 18.71 -11.94 -40.19
CA ASP A 70 19.33 -13.08 -39.50
C ASP A 70 19.43 -12.89 -37.98
N GLN A 71 19.84 -11.71 -37.50
CA GLN A 71 20.00 -11.45 -36.07
C GLN A 71 18.65 -11.40 -35.35
N VAL A 72 17.63 -10.83 -35.98
CA VAL A 72 16.26 -10.84 -35.46
C VAL A 72 15.71 -12.26 -35.42
N GLU A 73 15.94 -13.08 -36.46
CA GLU A 73 15.53 -14.49 -36.46
C GLU A 73 16.20 -15.31 -35.35
N HIS A 74 17.51 -15.13 -35.14
CA HIS A 74 18.21 -15.80 -34.04
C HIS A 74 17.71 -15.36 -32.66
N ILE A 75 17.34 -14.09 -32.49
CA ILE A 75 16.69 -13.61 -31.25
C ILE A 75 15.29 -14.24 -31.09
N ILE A 76 14.47 -14.29 -32.14
CA ILE A 76 13.15 -14.96 -32.10
C ILE A 76 13.30 -16.44 -31.75
N ALA A 77 14.30 -17.14 -32.31
CA ALA A 77 14.59 -18.53 -32.02
C ALA A 77 15.02 -18.73 -30.55
N ALA A 78 15.92 -17.88 -30.03
CA ALA A 78 16.35 -17.91 -28.64
C ALA A 78 15.20 -17.62 -27.66
N VAL A 79 14.34 -16.62 -27.96
CA VAL A 79 13.12 -16.35 -27.18
C VAL A 79 12.21 -17.57 -27.16
N ARG A 80 11.88 -18.16 -28.32
CA ARG A 80 11.05 -19.37 -28.42
C ARG A 80 11.66 -20.56 -27.67
N ASN A 81 12.99 -20.70 -27.62
CA ASN A 81 13.67 -21.74 -26.84
C ASN A 81 13.41 -21.58 -25.32
N ILE A 82 13.55 -20.36 -24.78
CA ILE A 82 13.20 -20.04 -23.39
C ILE A 82 11.73 -20.34 -23.09
N GLU A 83 10.81 -19.95 -23.98
CA GLU A 83 9.38 -20.18 -23.78
C GLU A 83 8.99 -21.67 -23.85
N ASN A 84 9.48 -22.40 -24.85
CA ASN A 84 9.22 -23.84 -25.02
C ASN A 84 9.79 -24.69 -23.87
N ARG A 85 10.87 -24.24 -23.23
CA ARG A 85 11.47 -24.90 -22.05
C ARG A 85 10.79 -24.51 -20.73
N GLY A 86 9.80 -23.61 -20.76
CA GLY A 86 9.07 -23.14 -19.58
C GLY A 86 9.89 -22.26 -18.64
N PHE A 87 11.04 -21.73 -19.09
CA PHE A 87 11.95 -20.98 -18.24
C PHE A 87 11.37 -19.63 -17.77
N GLN A 88 11.71 -19.27 -16.54
CA GLN A 88 11.43 -17.97 -15.93
C GLN A 88 12.45 -16.92 -16.38
N LEU A 89 12.16 -15.62 -16.20
CA LEU A 89 13.15 -14.56 -16.45
C LEU A 89 14.42 -14.72 -15.60
N SER A 90 14.29 -15.39 -14.45
CA SER A 90 15.35 -15.85 -13.55
C SER A 90 16.39 -16.74 -14.22
N GLU A 91 15.96 -17.52 -15.19
CA GLU A 91 16.75 -18.59 -15.81
C GLU A 91 17.28 -18.19 -17.20
N VAL A 92 16.85 -17.05 -17.75
CA VAL A 92 17.44 -16.43 -18.93
C VAL A 92 18.86 -15.97 -18.58
N ASP A 93 19.90 -16.50 -19.22
CA ASP A 93 21.29 -16.03 -19.11
C ASP A 93 22.12 -16.37 -20.37
N LYS A 94 23.46 -16.22 -20.34
CA LYS A 94 24.35 -16.56 -21.48
C LYS A 94 24.31 -18.05 -21.86
N ALA A 95 23.89 -18.94 -20.96
CA ALA A 95 23.86 -20.38 -21.15
C ALA A 95 22.47 -20.92 -21.54
N THR A 96 21.40 -20.17 -21.32
CA THR A 96 20.05 -20.54 -21.80
C THR A 96 19.59 -19.71 -23.01
N PHE A 97 20.03 -18.47 -23.14
CA PHE A 97 19.77 -17.62 -24.31
C PHE A 97 20.86 -17.84 -25.36
N GLU A 98 20.87 -19.06 -25.91
CA GLU A 98 21.86 -19.54 -26.88
C GLU A 98 21.78 -18.72 -28.19
N LEU A 99 22.89 -18.10 -28.60
CA LEU A 99 23.05 -17.39 -29.87
C LEU A 99 24.25 -17.95 -30.65
N PRO A 100 24.27 -17.84 -32.01
CA PRO A 100 25.41 -18.27 -32.80
C PRO A 100 26.68 -17.48 -32.44
N SER A 101 27.84 -18.15 -32.44
CA SER A 101 29.13 -17.54 -32.06
C SER A 101 29.44 -16.20 -32.76
N PRO A 102 29.21 -16.02 -34.08
CA PRO A 102 29.45 -14.73 -34.74
C PRO A 102 28.62 -13.57 -34.19
N PHE A 103 27.44 -13.86 -33.63
CA PHE A 103 26.55 -12.88 -32.99
C PHE A 103 26.95 -12.65 -31.52
N VAL A 104 27.37 -13.70 -30.80
CA VAL A 104 27.99 -13.57 -29.47
C VAL A 104 29.24 -12.68 -29.54
N ASP A 105 30.12 -12.91 -30.51
CA ASP A 105 31.31 -12.08 -30.76
C ASP A 105 30.94 -10.64 -31.12
N PHE A 106 29.81 -10.42 -31.79
CA PHE A 106 29.29 -9.07 -32.05
C PHE A 106 28.84 -8.38 -30.76
N LEU A 107 28.10 -9.07 -29.88
CA LEU A 107 27.68 -8.50 -28.60
C LEU A 107 28.88 -8.19 -27.69
N TYR A 108 29.93 -9.01 -27.70
CA TYR A 108 31.19 -8.69 -27.02
C TYR A 108 31.92 -7.47 -27.62
N ARG A 109 31.90 -7.29 -28.96
CA ARG A 109 32.39 -6.04 -29.59
C ARG A 109 31.52 -4.82 -29.25
N ILE A 110 30.22 -4.99 -28.99
CA ILE A 110 29.37 -3.92 -28.46
C ILE A 110 29.73 -3.59 -27.02
N ARG A 111 29.98 -4.59 -26.16
CA ARG A 111 30.46 -4.39 -24.78
C ARG A 111 31.77 -3.58 -24.74
N ASP A 112 32.77 -3.95 -25.55
CA ASP A 112 34.01 -3.18 -25.62
C ASP A 112 33.79 -1.74 -26.12
N ARG A 113 32.92 -1.52 -27.13
CA ARG A 113 32.55 -0.17 -27.59
C ARG A 113 31.81 0.67 -26.54
N LEU A 114 31.11 0.03 -25.60
CA LEU A 114 30.51 0.71 -24.44
C LEU A 114 31.58 1.05 -23.38
N ILE A 115 32.50 0.12 -23.08
CA ILE A 115 33.48 0.36 -22.01
C ILE A 115 34.62 1.29 -22.47
N ASN A 116 35.18 1.06 -23.67
CA ASN A 116 36.39 1.73 -24.17
C ASN A 116 36.16 2.62 -25.40
N GLY A 117 34.98 2.54 -26.04
CA GLY A 117 34.57 3.40 -27.15
C GLY A 117 33.86 4.68 -26.70
N ILE A 118 32.90 5.16 -27.52
CA ILE A 118 32.09 6.36 -27.22
C ILE A 118 31.17 6.20 -26.00
N GLY A 119 30.94 4.97 -25.53
CA GLY A 119 30.20 4.70 -24.31
C GLY A 119 28.68 4.77 -24.40
N PHE A 120 28.10 4.81 -25.60
CA PHE A 120 26.70 4.47 -25.80
C PHE A 120 26.46 3.79 -27.16
N VAL A 121 25.36 3.05 -27.26
CA VAL A 121 24.86 2.48 -28.53
C VAL A 121 23.33 2.42 -28.49
N VAL A 122 22.69 2.49 -29.65
CA VAL A 122 21.29 2.12 -29.87
C VAL A 122 21.26 0.93 -30.83
N LEU A 123 20.72 -0.20 -30.37
CA LEU A 123 20.46 -1.39 -31.16
C LEU A 123 18.98 -1.38 -31.59
N ARG A 124 18.73 -1.18 -32.89
CA ARG A 124 17.41 -0.91 -33.46
C ARG A 124 16.84 -2.10 -34.22
N GLY A 125 15.52 -2.30 -34.10
CA GLY A 125 14.76 -3.21 -34.96
C GLY A 125 14.35 -4.53 -34.30
N LEU A 126 14.21 -4.60 -32.97
CA LEU A 126 13.48 -5.72 -32.37
C LEU A 126 11.98 -5.59 -32.69
N PRO A 127 11.30 -6.63 -33.19
CA PRO A 127 9.91 -6.56 -33.62
C PRO A 127 8.93 -6.64 -32.43
N VAL A 128 9.12 -5.78 -31.42
CA VAL A 128 8.38 -5.82 -30.15
C VAL A 128 6.88 -5.53 -30.31
N GLU A 129 6.48 -4.87 -31.40
CA GLU A 129 5.08 -4.69 -31.82
C GLU A 129 4.37 -6.03 -32.06
N SER A 130 5.12 -7.07 -32.46
CA SER A 130 4.62 -8.43 -32.71
C SER A 130 4.77 -9.38 -31.51
N TRP A 131 5.28 -8.87 -30.39
CA TRP A 131 5.67 -9.68 -29.24
C TRP A 131 4.84 -9.34 -28.01
N THR A 132 4.63 -10.35 -27.16
CA THR A 132 4.24 -10.10 -25.77
C THR A 132 5.37 -9.39 -25.01
N THR A 133 5.02 -8.64 -23.97
CA THR A 133 5.98 -8.06 -23.03
C THR A 133 6.94 -9.12 -22.45
N ARG A 134 6.49 -10.38 -22.32
CA ARG A 134 7.34 -11.52 -21.94
C ARG A 134 8.44 -11.77 -22.95
N GLN A 135 8.09 -11.94 -24.22
CA GLN A 135 9.05 -12.17 -25.30
C GLN A 135 10.05 -11.02 -25.44
N ALA A 136 9.58 -9.77 -25.36
CA ALA A 136 10.44 -8.59 -25.38
C ALA A 136 11.46 -8.56 -24.21
N SER A 137 11.03 -8.92 -23.01
CA SER A 137 11.92 -8.95 -21.84
C SER A 137 12.87 -10.14 -21.84
N ILE A 138 12.45 -11.30 -22.37
CA ILE A 138 13.33 -12.46 -22.60
C ILE A 138 14.45 -12.08 -23.58
N ALA A 139 14.11 -11.47 -24.71
CA ALA A 139 15.08 -10.99 -25.69
C ALA A 139 16.07 -9.99 -25.06
N TYR A 140 15.55 -9.03 -24.30
CA TYR A 140 16.34 -7.97 -23.68
C TYR A 140 17.28 -8.48 -22.57
N LEU A 141 16.80 -9.37 -21.70
CA LEU A 141 17.62 -10.03 -20.69
C LEU A 141 18.66 -10.96 -21.31
N GLY A 142 18.30 -11.66 -22.39
CA GLY A 142 19.20 -12.49 -23.19
C GLY A 142 20.37 -11.66 -23.74
N ILE A 143 20.07 -10.66 -24.58
CA ILE A 143 21.05 -9.72 -25.15
C ILE A 143 21.89 -9.06 -24.04
N GLY A 144 21.24 -8.54 -23.00
CA GLY A 144 21.90 -7.87 -21.88
C GLY A 144 22.89 -8.76 -21.12
N SER A 145 22.67 -10.08 -21.08
CA SER A 145 23.59 -11.03 -20.41
C SER A 145 24.95 -11.14 -21.09
N TYR A 146 25.04 -10.90 -22.40
CA TYR A 146 26.32 -10.84 -23.12
C TYR A 146 27.04 -9.50 -22.92
N ILE A 147 26.29 -8.42 -22.66
CA ILE A 147 26.82 -7.08 -22.38
C ILE A 147 27.35 -6.94 -20.95
N GLY A 148 26.80 -7.66 -19.97
CA GLY A 148 27.37 -7.68 -18.62
C GLY A 148 26.56 -8.49 -17.59
N ARG A 149 27.04 -8.49 -16.34
CA ARG A 149 26.38 -9.14 -15.21
C ARG A 149 25.25 -8.24 -14.69
N ARG A 150 24.02 -8.75 -14.67
CA ARG A 150 22.85 -7.97 -14.23
C ARG A 150 22.91 -7.59 -12.76
N LEU A 151 22.48 -6.36 -12.45
CA LEU A 151 22.39 -5.80 -11.10
C LEU A 151 20.94 -5.55 -10.69
N SER A 152 20.72 -5.40 -9.38
CA SER A 152 19.44 -4.96 -8.83
C SER A 152 19.34 -3.44 -8.80
N GLN A 153 18.12 -2.92 -9.04
CA GLN A 153 17.84 -1.49 -9.21
C GLN A 153 17.13 -0.82 -8.03
N ASN A 154 16.81 -1.58 -6.97
CA ASN A 154 16.16 -1.10 -5.76
C ASN A 154 16.28 -2.11 -4.58
N ARG A 155 15.86 -1.70 -3.39
CA ARG A 155 15.79 -2.57 -2.19
C ARG A 155 14.94 -3.85 -2.35
N GLN A 156 14.03 -3.92 -3.33
CA GLN A 156 13.18 -5.11 -3.59
C GLN A 156 13.88 -6.19 -4.44
N GLY A 157 15.10 -5.97 -4.92
CA GLY A 157 15.78 -6.96 -5.76
C GLY A 157 15.43 -6.86 -7.25
N HIS A 158 14.66 -5.85 -7.70
CA HIS A 158 14.19 -5.78 -9.09
C HIS A 158 15.33 -5.67 -10.11
N MET A 159 15.32 -6.59 -11.08
CA MET A 159 16.36 -6.70 -12.13
C MET A 159 16.01 -5.92 -13.40
N LEU A 160 14.71 -5.80 -13.72
CA LEU A 160 14.18 -4.88 -14.72
C LEU A 160 13.40 -3.75 -14.03
N GLY A 161 13.60 -2.52 -14.46
CA GLY A 161 12.93 -1.32 -13.93
C GLY A 161 11.97 -0.74 -14.95
N HIS A 162 10.71 -0.51 -14.57
CA HIS A 162 9.73 0.07 -15.49
C HIS A 162 9.80 1.60 -15.45
N ILE A 163 10.14 2.22 -16.58
CA ILE A 163 10.15 3.67 -16.79
C ILE A 163 8.92 4.02 -17.62
N LYS A 164 7.89 4.52 -16.94
CA LYS A 164 6.66 5.09 -17.49
C LYS A 164 6.08 6.07 -16.48
N ASP A 165 5.17 6.94 -16.89
CA ASP A 165 4.45 7.78 -15.93
C ASP A 165 3.60 6.90 -15.00
N LEU A 166 3.73 7.12 -13.69
CA LEU A 166 2.95 6.49 -12.63
C LEU A 166 2.26 7.54 -11.74
N SER A 167 2.28 8.82 -12.13
CA SER A 167 1.77 9.93 -11.32
C SER A 167 0.24 10.08 -11.32
N GLU A 168 -0.48 9.40 -12.22
CA GLU A 168 -1.91 9.61 -12.47
C GLU A 168 -2.28 11.08 -12.74
N GLY A 169 -1.33 11.88 -13.27
CA GLY A 169 -1.51 13.32 -13.50
C GLY A 169 -1.31 14.20 -12.27
N LYS A 170 -0.87 13.66 -11.12
CA LYS A 170 -0.63 14.42 -9.89
C LYS A 170 0.80 14.95 -9.84
N GLU A 171 0.96 16.21 -9.43
CA GLU A 171 2.29 16.79 -9.21
C GLU A 171 3.04 16.01 -8.12
N VAL A 172 4.25 15.55 -8.45
CA VAL A 172 5.11 14.85 -7.49
C VAL A 172 5.80 15.86 -6.58
N ASN A 173 5.33 15.95 -5.34
CA ASN A 173 5.86 16.81 -4.28
C ASN A 173 7.22 16.32 -3.74
N GLY A 174 8.25 16.30 -4.59
CA GLY A 174 9.67 16.08 -4.24
C GLY A 174 10.10 14.66 -3.84
N GLU A 175 9.20 13.84 -3.28
CA GLU A 175 9.53 12.50 -2.75
C GLU A 175 9.55 11.37 -3.81
N GLY A 176 8.87 11.56 -4.95
CA GLY A 176 8.83 10.56 -6.02
C GLY A 176 10.02 10.65 -6.98
N ARG A 177 10.51 9.49 -7.44
CA ARG A 177 11.63 9.41 -8.41
C ARG A 177 11.23 9.97 -9.78
N ILE A 178 12.04 10.87 -10.33
CA ILE A 178 11.71 11.64 -11.56
C ILE A 178 11.33 10.75 -12.76
N TYR A 179 11.98 9.59 -12.94
CA TYR A 179 11.69 8.68 -14.06
C TYR A 179 10.26 8.11 -14.08
N ARG A 180 9.51 8.23 -12.97
CA ARG A 180 8.08 7.87 -12.85
C ARG A 180 7.12 9.02 -13.19
N THR A 181 7.62 10.09 -13.82
CA THR A 181 6.87 11.31 -14.14
C THR A 181 7.15 11.80 -15.56
N GLN A 182 6.29 12.68 -16.06
CA GLN A 182 6.43 13.37 -17.36
C GLN A 182 7.48 14.49 -17.39
N LYS A 183 7.97 14.97 -16.23
CA LYS A 183 8.98 16.06 -16.13
C LYS A 183 10.35 15.62 -16.68
N ALA A 184 11.15 16.56 -17.18
CA ALA A 184 12.53 16.27 -17.62
C ALA A 184 13.35 15.56 -16.51
N GLN A 185 14.13 14.56 -16.91
CA GLN A 185 15.10 13.88 -16.05
C GLN A 185 16.48 14.45 -16.37
N THR A 186 17.10 15.09 -15.38
CA THR A 186 18.37 15.81 -15.53
C THR A 186 19.54 14.86 -15.84
N TYR A 187 20.66 15.45 -16.26
CA TYR A 187 21.88 14.70 -16.59
C TYR A 187 22.44 13.99 -15.35
N HIS A 188 22.59 12.68 -15.44
CA HIS A 188 23.01 11.82 -14.34
C HIS A 188 23.77 10.56 -14.81
N THR A 189 24.44 9.93 -13.85
CA THR A 189 24.98 8.56 -13.89
C THR A 189 24.11 7.66 -13.02
N ASP A 190 23.65 6.52 -13.54
CA ASP A 190 23.01 5.49 -12.72
C ASP A 190 24.05 4.70 -11.88
N ASP A 191 23.59 4.01 -10.83
CA ASP A 191 24.44 3.21 -9.91
C ASP A 191 24.81 1.81 -10.48
N SER A 192 25.32 1.80 -11.71
CA SER A 192 25.81 0.62 -12.44
C SER A 192 26.89 1.00 -13.45
N ASP A 193 27.75 0.07 -13.89
CA ASP A 193 28.78 0.38 -14.90
C ASP A 193 28.13 0.74 -16.26
N ILE A 194 27.09 -0.01 -16.64
CA ILE A 194 26.27 0.21 -17.84
C ILE A 194 24.79 0.22 -17.44
N VAL A 195 24.03 1.16 -18.01
CA VAL A 195 22.57 1.17 -18.01
C VAL A 195 22.05 0.82 -19.41
N GLY A 196 21.03 -0.01 -19.48
CA GLY A 196 20.26 -0.30 -20.69
C GLY A 196 18.86 0.28 -20.60
N LEU A 197 18.25 0.58 -21.75
CA LEU A 197 16.88 1.06 -21.91
C LEU A 197 16.26 0.43 -23.18
N LEU A 198 15.38 -0.57 -23.02
CA LEU A 198 14.49 -1.06 -24.10
C LEU A 198 13.27 -0.15 -24.20
N CYS A 199 12.91 0.31 -25.40
CA CYS A 199 11.67 1.04 -25.66
C CYS A 199 10.55 0.08 -26.10
N LEU A 200 9.51 -0.06 -25.27
CA LEU A 200 8.28 -0.80 -25.60
C LEU A 200 7.22 0.11 -26.23
N HIS A 201 7.09 1.34 -25.73
CA HIS A 201 6.19 2.36 -26.29
C HIS A 201 6.85 3.75 -26.19
N GLN A 202 6.69 4.56 -27.24
CA GLN A 202 7.18 5.94 -27.28
C GLN A 202 6.26 6.90 -26.52
N ALA A 203 6.67 8.16 -26.35
CA ALA A 203 5.76 9.25 -25.96
C ALA A 203 4.95 9.72 -27.18
N MET A 204 3.86 10.46 -26.92
CA MET A 204 3.13 11.17 -27.98
C MET A 204 3.89 12.44 -28.43
N GLU A 205 4.44 13.20 -27.47
CA GLU A 205 5.29 14.37 -27.72
C GLU A 205 6.50 14.33 -26.77
N GLY A 206 7.70 14.64 -27.28
CA GLY A 206 8.93 14.72 -26.48
C GLY A 206 9.47 13.37 -25.98
N GLY A 207 10.25 13.41 -24.90
CA GLY A 207 10.77 12.21 -24.22
C GLY A 207 12.02 11.60 -24.87
N GLU A 208 12.71 12.38 -25.70
CA GLU A 208 14.02 12.13 -26.28
C GLU A 208 15.03 11.72 -25.21
N SER A 209 15.93 10.81 -25.58
CA SER A 209 17.10 10.44 -24.78
C SER A 209 18.25 11.38 -25.13
N GLN A 210 18.94 11.90 -24.12
CA GLN A 210 20.09 12.79 -24.28
C GLN A 210 21.31 12.11 -23.64
N VAL A 211 22.46 12.13 -24.32
CA VAL A 211 23.73 11.56 -23.82
C VAL A 211 24.84 12.58 -24.02
N VAL A 212 25.81 12.64 -23.09
CA VAL A 212 27.00 13.50 -23.20
C VAL A 212 28.24 12.85 -22.58
N SER A 213 29.38 12.92 -23.29
CA SER A 213 30.67 12.48 -22.76
C SER A 213 31.11 13.36 -21.60
N SER A 214 31.33 12.75 -20.44
CA SER A 214 31.94 13.39 -19.27
C SER A 214 33.39 13.81 -19.54
N HIS A 215 34.08 13.19 -20.50
CA HIS A 215 35.44 13.57 -20.88
C HIS A 215 35.47 14.80 -21.79
N SER A 216 34.51 14.93 -22.70
CA SER A 216 34.32 16.17 -23.48
C SER A 216 33.95 17.35 -22.57
N ILE A 217 33.16 17.09 -21.52
CA ILE A 217 32.90 18.08 -20.45
C ILE A 217 34.17 18.39 -19.65
N TYR A 218 34.93 17.37 -19.22
CA TYR A 218 36.19 17.54 -18.47
C TYR A 218 37.20 18.41 -19.24
N ASN A 219 37.49 18.08 -20.50
CA ASN A 219 38.40 18.84 -21.36
C ASN A 219 37.90 20.28 -21.56
N THR A 220 36.59 20.47 -21.65
CA THR A 220 35.97 21.80 -21.81
C THR A 220 36.08 22.63 -20.54
N LEU A 221 35.75 22.07 -19.38
CA LEU A 221 35.93 22.73 -18.09
C LEU A 221 37.41 23.01 -17.79
N ARG A 222 38.35 22.11 -18.09
CA ARG A 222 39.80 22.33 -17.88
C ARG A 222 40.31 23.54 -18.67
N ARG A 223 39.78 23.79 -19.87
CA ARG A 223 40.10 24.96 -20.70
C ARG A 223 39.35 26.24 -20.28
N GLU A 224 38.07 26.14 -19.93
CA GLU A 224 37.16 27.29 -19.86
C GLU A 224 36.79 27.69 -18.41
N ARG A 225 36.74 26.74 -17.47
CA ARG A 225 36.45 26.92 -16.02
C ARG A 225 37.22 25.90 -15.16
N PRO A 226 38.57 25.96 -15.10
CA PRO A 226 39.38 24.99 -14.34
C PRO A 226 39.15 25.08 -12.83
N ASP A 227 38.63 26.20 -12.34
CA ASP A 227 38.16 26.44 -10.99
C ASP A 227 36.92 25.59 -10.65
N VAL A 228 35.91 25.58 -11.54
CA VAL A 228 34.73 24.70 -11.41
C VAL A 228 35.14 23.23 -11.51
N LEU A 229 36.06 22.89 -12.41
CA LEU A 229 36.53 21.51 -12.52
C LEU A 229 37.20 21.03 -11.22
N ARG A 230 38.08 21.85 -10.64
CA ARG A 230 38.72 21.55 -9.35
C ARG A 230 37.67 21.36 -8.24
N GLN A 231 36.61 22.16 -8.24
CA GLN A 231 35.49 22.04 -7.30
C GLN A 231 34.72 20.71 -7.47
N LEU A 232 34.55 20.21 -8.70
CA LEU A 232 33.93 18.91 -8.99
C LEU A 232 34.83 17.71 -8.60
N CYS A 233 36.16 17.88 -8.63
CA CYS A 233 37.13 16.86 -8.21
C CYS A 233 37.30 16.74 -6.67
N LEU A 234 36.78 17.68 -5.87
CA LEU A 234 36.94 17.64 -4.41
C LEU A 234 35.94 16.66 -3.75
N PRO A 235 36.38 15.82 -2.79
CA PRO A 235 35.53 14.86 -2.09
C PRO A 235 34.68 15.54 -1.00
N HIS A 236 33.80 16.46 -1.41
CA HIS A 236 32.90 17.23 -0.54
C HIS A 236 31.46 17.32 -1.06
N TRP A 237 31.14 16.55 -2.09
CA TRP A 237 29.77 16.41 -2.59
C TRP A 237 29.06 15.27 -1.84
N PHE A 238 27.79 15.50 -1.55
CA PHE A 238 26.93 14.56 -0.85
C PHE A 238 25.71 14.24 -1.73
N TYR A 239 25.31 12.97 -1.73
CA TYR A 239 24.22 12.44 -2.55
C TYR A 239 23.22 11.78 -1.61
N ASP A 240 21.96 12.22 -1.63
CA ASP A 240 20.89 11.63 -0.82
C ASP A 240 20.56 10.20 -1.29
N ARG A 241 20.65 9.20 -0.40
CA ARG A 241 20.29 7.80 -0.71
C ARG A 241 18.77 7.53 -0.74
N LYS A 242 17.93 8.52 -0.45
CA LYS A 242 16.45 8.42 -0.42
C LYS A 242 15.90 7.25 0.42
N GLY A 243 16.63 6.81 1.44
CA GLY A 243 16.27 5.68 2.30
C GLY A 243 16.76 4.31 1.82
N GLU A 244 17.38 4.20 0.63
CA GLU A 244 18.06 2.97 0.18
C GLU A 244 19.40 2.84 0.91
N THR A 245 19.32 2.35 2.14
CA THR A 245 20.42 2.18 3.09
C THR A 245 20.40 0.79 3.69
N SER A 246 21.58 0.18 3.79
CA SER A 246 21.78 -1.02 4.59
C SER A 246 21.81 -0.65 6.08
N GLU A 247 21.65 -1.63 6.96
CA GLU A 247 21.82 -1.43 8.40
C GLU A 247 23.22 -0.89 8.72
N GLY A 248 23.29 0.21 9.48
CA GLY A 248 24.53 0.91 9.80
C GLY A 248 25.08 1.87 8.72
N GLU A 249 24.47 1.98 7.55
CA GLU A 249 24.85 2.96 6.52
C GLU A 249 24.21 4.34 6.77
N LYS A 250 24.90 5.42 6.37
CA LYS A 250 24.39 6.80 6.47
C LYS A 250 23.29 7.04 5.44
N GLY A 251 22.37 7.98 5.73
CA GLY A 251 21.32 8.41 4.78
C GLY A 251 21.82 9.13 3.51
N TRP A 252 23.13 9.37 3.41
CA TRP A 252 23.79 10.04 2.29
C TRP A 252 25.11 9.33 1.96
N MET A 253 25.66 9.64 0.79
CA MET A 253 26.97 9.17 0.33
C MET A 253 27.88 10.36 0.00
N ARG A 254 29.11 10.36 0.51
CA ARG A 254 30.14 11.35 0.18
C ARG A 254 31.08 10.85 -0.92
N THR A 255 31.24 11.63 -2.00
CA THR A 255 32.14 11.32 -3.13
C THR A 255 32.60 12.63 -3.80
N PRO A 256 33.72 12.67 -4.54
CA PRO A 256 33.89 13.68 -5.59
C PRO A 256 33.00 13.36 -6.79
N CYS A 257 32.77 14.34 -7.67
CA CYS A 257 32.00 14.14 -8.90
C CYS A 257 32.88 13.60 -10.04
N TYR A 258 34.13 14.04 -10.12
CA TYR A 258 35.17 13.42 -10.96
C TYR A 258 36.23 12.74 -10.10
N TYR A 259 36.62 11.52 -10.47
CA TYR A 259 37.68 10.76 -9.79
C TYR A 259 38.62 10.10 -10.80
N TYR A 260 39.90 9.97 -10.42
CA TYR A 260 40.96 9.40 -11.26
C TYR A 260 41.67 8.27 -10.51
N TYR A 261 41.69 7.06 -11.11
CA TYR A 261 42.20 5.83 -10.52
C TYR A 261 42.64 4.83 -11.60
N LYS A 262 43.79 4.15 -11.41
CA LYS A 262 44.45 3.27 -12.42
C LYS A 262 44.36 3.84 -13.86
N GLU A 263 44.79 5.09 -14.06
CA GLU A 263 44.77 5.82 -15.34
C GLU A 263 43.38 6.09 -15.97
N LYS A 264 42.28 5.62 -15.36
CA LYS A 264 40.91 5.94 -15.76
C LYS A 264 40.42 7.18 -15.03
N LEU A 265 39.96 8.18 -15.79
CA LEU A 265 39.05 9.20 -15.28
C LEU A 265 37.64 8.63 -15.33
N SER A 266 36.83 8.92 -14.31
CA SER A 266 35.42 8.53 -14.28
C SER A 266 34.59 9.57 -13.53
N MET A 267 33.30 9.60 -13.84
CA MET A 267 32.36 10.54 -13.28
C MET A 267 31.30 9.84 -12.41
N LYS A 268 30.77 10.57 -11.44
CA LYS A 268 29.49 10.27 -10.77
C LYS A 268 28.75 11.57 -10.52
N TRP A 269 27.57 11.72 -11.10
CA TRP A 269 26.80 12.96 -11.02
C TRP A 269 25.31 12.68 -11.07
N ASP A 270 24.55 13.44 -10.30
CA ASP A 270 23.09 13.51 -10.39
C ASP A 270 22.67 14.82 -9.71
N SER A 271 22.16 15.79 -10.47
CA SER A 271 21.79 17.08 -9.91
C SER A 271 20.59 17.03 -8.96
N TYR A 272 19.73 16.00 -9.05
CA TYR A 272 18.63 15.79 -8.13
C TYR A 272 19.10 15.23 -6.78
N TYR A 273 19.95 14.20 -6.76
CA TYR A 273 20.50 13.66 -5.49
C TYR A 273 21.49 14.62 -4.80
N VAL A 274 22.23 15.43 -5.59
CA VAL A 274 23.10 16.49 -5.07
C VAL A 274 22.28 17.69 -4.55
N GLY A 275 21.19 18.06 -5.22
CA GLY A 275 20.32 19.18 -4.80
C GLY A 275 19.40 18.85 -3.63
N ALA A 276 18.91 17.61 -3.52
CA ALA A 276 17.85 17.24 -2.58
C ALA A 276 18.33 16.91 -1.15
N LEU A 277 19.31 17.67 -0.65
CA LEU A 277 19.93 17.50 0.67
C LEU A 277 19.25 18.30 1.80
N GLN A 278 18.25 19.13 1.51
CA GLN A 278 17.62 20.09 2.43
C GLN A 278 17.35 19.51 3.84
N ARG A 279 16.73 18.33 3.94
CA ARG A 279 16.44 17.65 5.21
C ARG A 279 17.66 17.34 6.09
N PHE A 280 18.85 17.21 5.50
CA PHE A 280 20.11 16.99 6.22
C PHE A 280 20.78 18.32 6.63
N TRP A 281 20.53 19.40 5.88
CA TRP A 281 20.93 20.76 6.27
C TRP A 281 20.08 21.28 7.42
N ASP A 282 18.75 21.11 7.35
CA ASP A 282 17.80 21.52 8.40
C ASP A 282 18.03 20.75 9.70
N ALA A 283 18.40 19.47 9.61
CA ALA A 283 18.78 18.64 10.76
C ALA A 283 20.22 18.88 11.27
N GLY A 284 21.00 19.77 10.65
CA GLY A 284 22.39 20.06 11.03
C GLY A 284 23.37 18.89 10.81
N LEU A 285 22.99 17.87 10.05
CA LEU A 285 23.77 16.65 9.81
C LEU A 285 24.82 16.81 8.69
N LEU A 286 24.60 17.77 7.78
CA LEU A 286 25.53 18.13 6.72
C LEU A 286 25.70 19.66 6.66
N PRO A 287 26.88 20.18 6.30
CA PRO A 287 27.04 21.59 5.97
C PRO A 287 26.23 21.94 4.71
N GLN A 288 25.65 23.14 4.68
CA GLN A 288 25.12 23.71 3.45
C GLN A 288 26.25 23.91 2.44
N TYR A 289 25.93 23.74 1.15
CA TYR A 289 26.89 23.96 0.07
C TYR A 289 27.36 25.42 -0.01
N THR A 290 28.59 25.61 -0.47
CA THR A 290 29.17 26.94 -0.72
C THR A 290 28.66 27.53 -2.04
N ASP A 291 28.87 28.82 -2.27
CA ASP A 291 28.52 29.45 -3.55
C ASP A 291 29.31 28.87 -4.73
N ALA A 292 30.57 28.45 -4.53
CA ALA A 292 31.34 27.72 -5.53
C ALA A 292 30.73 26.35 -5.88
N GLN A 293 30.08 25.66 -4.93
CA GLN A 293 29.33 24.44 -5.22
C GLN A 293 28.01 24.74 -5.95
N ARG A 294 27.29 25.82 -5.59
CA ARG A 294 26.10 26.27 -6.33
C ARG A 294 26.42 26.65 -7.77
N GLU A 295 27.49 27.41 -8.00
CA GLU A 295 27.96 27.77 -9.34
C GLU A 295 28.39 26.52 -10.12
N ALA A 296 29.14 25.61 -9.50
CA ALA A 296 29.57 24.38 -10.16
C ALA A 296 28.38 23.51 -10.63
N ILE A 297 27.26 23.45 -9.89
CA ILE A 297 26.03 22.78 -10.37
C ILE A 297 25.48 23.48 -11.62
N GLN A 298 25.38 24.81 -11.63
CA GLN A 298 24.83 25.58 -12.75
C GLN A 298 25.67 25.44 -14.02
N VAL A 299 27.00 25.59 -13.89
CA VAL A 299 27.95 25.42 -14.99
C VAL A 299 27.95 23.98 -15.50
N MET A 300 27.87 22.99 -14.61
CA MET A 300 27.80 21.57 -14.99
C MET A 300 26.56 21.27 -15.85
N GLU A 301 25.38 21.78 -15.49
CA GLU A 301 24.20 21.65 -16.35
C GLU A 301 24.33 22.39 -17.69
N GLU A 302 24.95 23.56 -17.71
CA GLU A 302 25.20 24.31 -18.94
C GLU A 302 26.11 23.51 -19.89
N MET A 303 27.19 22.92 -19.37
CA MET A 303 28.09 22.07 -20.17
C MET A 303 27.35 20.86 -20.75
N CYS A 304 26.51 20.20 -19.95
CA CYS A 304 25.67 19.11 -20.43
C CYS A 304 24.74 19.55 -21.58
N ARG A 305 23.95 20.61 -21.35
CA ARG A 305 23.01 21.15 -22.35
C ARG A 305 23.71 21.62 -23.64
N ARG A 306 24.93 22.16 -23.51
CA ARG A 306 25.74 22.59 -24.66
C ARG A 306 26.28 21.41 -25.47
N LEU A 307 26.78 20.35 -24.81
CA LEU A 307 27.56 19.29 -25.45
C LEU A 307 26.77 18.00 -25.74
N SER A 308 25.55 17.82 -25.22
CA SER A 308 24.80 16.57 -25.40
C SER A 308 24.30 16.32 -26.82
N LEU A 309 24.36 15.06 -27.23
CA LEU A 309 23.64 14.52 -28.38
C LEU A 309 22.23 14.08 -27.93
N GLU A 310 21.22 14.45 -28.70
CA GLU A 310 19.81 14.08 -28.48
C GLU A 310 19.36 13.03 -29.51
N MET A 311 18.54 12.07 -29.10
CA MET A 311 18.05 10.99 -29.95
C MET A 311 16.68 10.45 -29.50
N THR A 312 15.77 10.28 -30.45
CA THR A 312 14.48 9.60 -30.22
C THR A 312 14.66 8.09 -30.31
N LEU A 313 14.35 7.37 -29.22
CA LEU A 313 14.28 5.92 -29.21
C LEU A 313 12.96 5.47 -29.86
N GLN A 314 13.05 4.60 -30.86
CA GLN A 314 11.91 3.98 -31.55
C GLN A 314 11.42 2.75 -30.78
N GLN A 315 10.16 2.35 -31.00
CA GLN A 315 9.65 1.09 -30.46
C GLN A 315 10.53 -0.07 -30.96
N GLY A 316 11.03 -0.89 -30.03
CA GLY A 316 12.00 -1.96 -30.34
C GLY A 316 13.48 -1.54 -30.38
N ASP A 317 13.82 -0.30 -30.01
CA ASP A 317 15.20 0.10 -29.72
C ASP A 317 15.65 -0.35 -28.33
N ILE A 318 16.88 -0.86 -28.23
CA ILE A 318 17.64 -0.92 -26.97
C ILE A 318 18.76 0.11 -27.01
N GLN A 319 18.71 1.13 -26.14
CA GLN A 319 19.87 1.97 -25.84
C GLN A 319 20.70 1.33 -24.73
N PHE A 320 22.02 1.33 -24.84
CA PHE A 320 22.94 1.11 -23.71
C PHE A 320 23.86 2.33 -23.54
N VAL A 321 24.16 2.70 -22.30
CA VAL A 321 25.06 3.82 -21.93
C VAL A 321 25.99 3.37 -20.81
N ALA A 322 27.28 3.67 -20.90
CA ALA A 322 28.27 3.43 -19.85
C ALA A 322 28.37 4.65 -18.91
N ASN A 323 27.91 4.49 -17.67
CA ASN A 323 27.84 5.57 -16.68
C ASN A 323 29.24 6.04 -16.22
N THR A 324 30.28 5.21 -16.39
CA THR A 324 31.65 5.54 -15.97
C THR A 324 32.20 6.78 -16.68
N HIS A 325 31.85 7.00 -17.95
CA HIS A 325 32.32 8.15 -18.74
C HIS A 325 31.23 8.91 -19.52
N ASN A 326 29.95 8.53 -19.44
CA ASN A 326 28.84 9.30 -20.03
C ASN A 326 27.77 9.66 -18.99
N LEU A 327 27.21 10.85 -19.14
CA LEU A 327 25.96 11.27 -18.49
C LEU A 327 24.80 11.06 -19.46
N HIS A 328 23.62 10.75 -18.91
CA HIS A 328 22.40 10.66 -19.69
C HIS A 328 21.23 11.43 -19.03
N ALA A 329 20.29 11.88 -19.85
CA ALA A 329 19.13 12.68 -19.46
C ALA A 329 17.92 12.32 -20.36
N ARG A 330 16.75 12.86 -20.00
CA ARG A 330 15.53 12.80 -20.82
C ARG A 330 14.84 14.15 -20.79
N SER A 331 14.36 14.61 -21.94
CA SER A 331 13.48 15.78 -22.02
C SER A 331 12.16 15.59 -21.23
N THR A 332 11.44 16.70 -21.03
CA THR A 332 10.02 16.65 -20.65
C THR A 332 9.24 16.00 -21.79
N TYR A 333 8.21 15.23 -21.47
CA TYR A 333 7.39 14.54 -22.47
C TYR A 333 5.91 14.58 -22.08
N LYS A 334 5.06 14.23 -23.05
CA LYS A 334 3.62 14.15 -22.88
C LYS A 334 3.14 12.77 -23.32
N ASP A 335 2.38 12.13 -22.44
CA ASP A 335 1.73 10.85 -22.73
C ASP A 335 0.44 11.01 -23.55
N ASP A 336 0.07 9.95 -24.26
CA ASP A 336 -1.28 9.83 -24.86
C ASP A 336 -2.34 9.72 -23.74
N ASN A 337 -3.57 10.12 -24.03
CA ASN A 337 -4.72 9.83 -23.17
C ASN A 337 -5.02 8.32 -23.12
N ASP A 338 -4.76 7.60 -24.21
CA ASP A 338 -4.83 6.14 -24.28
C ASP A 338 -3.75 5.49 -23.39
N VAL A 339 -4.20 4.82 -22.33
CA VAL A 339 -3.33 4.14 -21.35
C VAL A 339 -2.46 3.05 -22.00
N THR A 340 -2.88 2.48 -23.12
CA THR A 340 -2.11 1.46 -23.87
C THR A 340 -0.98 2.04 -24.71
N LYS A 341 -1.00 3.35 -24.99
CA LYS A 341 0.00 4.05 -25.83
C LYS A 341 0.99 4.91 -25.04
N LYS A 342 0.91 4.90 -23.70
CA LYS A 342 1.82 5.68 -22.84
C LYS A 342 3.26 5.19 -22.90
N ARG A 343 4.21 6.14 -22.85
CA ARG A 343 5.65 5.94 -22.92
C ARG A 343 6.08 4.90 -21.90
N TRP A 344 6.60 3.77 -22.38
CA TRP A 344 7.06 2.68 -21.53
C TRP A 344 8.39 2.14 -22.03
N LEU A 345 9.41 2.32 -21.20
CA LEU A 345 10.73 1.71 -21.36
C LEU A 345 10.98 0.69 -20.24
N GLN A 346 11.77 -0.33 -20.51
CA GLN A 346 12.37 -1.20 -19.49
C GLN A 346 13.85 -0.84 -19.32
N ARG A 347 14.25 -0.52 -18.10
CA ARG A 347 15.64 -0.30 -17.70
C ARG A 347 16.28 -1.60 -17.23
N LEU A 348 17.54 -1.82 -17.58
CA LEU A 348 18.40 -2.89 -17.07
C LEU A 348 19.70 -2.27 -16.52
N TRP A 349 20.16 -2.71 -15.36
CA TRP A 349 21.49 -2.34 -14.85
C TRP A 349 22.45 -3.50 -15.02
N LEU A 350 23.67 -3.20 -15.49
CA LEU A 350 24.73 -4.16 -15.75
C LEU A 350 26.04 -3.70 -15.10
N ALA A 351 26.77 -4.64 -14.51
CA ALA A 351 28.16 -4.50 -14.11
C ALA A 351 29.08 -5.27 -15.08
N THR A 352 30.34 -4.86 -15.16
CA THR A 352 31.38 -5.53 -15.97
C THR A 352 32.66 -5.63 -15.15
N SER A 353 33.17 -6.86 -14.92
CA SER A 353 34.41 -7.07 -14.16
C SER A 353 35.64 -6.58 -14.91
N GLU A 354 36.76 -6.35 -14.19
CA GLU A 354 38.06 -6.07 -14.84
C GLU A 354 38.43 -7.20 -15.84
N GLU A 355 38.05 -8.45 -15.58
CA GLU A 355 38.22 -9.59 -16.50
C GLU A 355 37.34 -9.51 -17.77
N GLU A 356 36.12 -8.99 -17.67
CA GLU A 356 35.24 -8.79 -18.83
C GLU A 356 35.59 -7.53 -19.65
N GLY A 357 36.64 -6.81 -19.25
CA GLY A 357 37.13 -5.56 -19.86
C GLY A 357 36.62 -4.29 -19.16
N GLY A 358 35.89 -4.43 -18.06
CA GLY A 358 35.38 -3.34 -17.23
C GLY A 358 36.48 -2.46 -16.65
N TRP A 359 36.15 -1.21 -16.32
CA TRP A 359 37.15 -0.30 -15.78
C TRP A 359 37.39 -0.55 -14.28
N PRO A 360 38.65 -0.44 -13.82
CA PRO A 360 38.96 -0.42 -12.39
C PRO A 360 38.33 0.81 -11.73
N LEU A 361 37.54 0.61 -10.68
CA LEU A 361 36.89 1.69 -9.93
C LEU A 361 37.35 1.70 -8.46
N PRO A 362 37.38 2.88 -7.80
CA PRO A 362 37.94 3.04 -6.45
C PRO A 362 36.96 2.64 -5.32
N PHE A 363 35.95 1.82 -5.59
CA PHE A 363 34.93 1.42 -4.61
C PHE A 363 35.20 0.01 -4.04
N ALA A 364 34.76 -0.22 -2.80
CA ALA A 364 35.00 -1.47 -2.06
C ALA A 364 34.11 -2.65 -2.51
N ASP A 365 33.08 -2.37 -3.31
CA ASP A 365 32.15 -3.32 -3.93
C ASP A 365 32.64 -3.80 -5.30
N SER A 366 33.24 -2.91 -6.11
CA SER A 366 33.84 -3.23 -7.42
C SER A 366 34.84 -4.40 -7.42
N ARG A 367 35.48 -4.71 -6.29
CA ARG A 367 36.41 -5.85 -6.13
C ARG A 367 35.74 -7.19 -5.78
N ARG A 368 34.41 -7.24 -5.67
CA ARG A 368 33.66 -8.46 -5.27
C ARG A 368 33.28 -9.36 -6.46
N LEU A 369 33.90 -9.15 -7.61
CA LEU A 369 33.68 -9.94 -8.82
C LEU A 369 34.69 -11.10 -8.97
N ASP A 370 35.77 -11.09 -8.17
CA ASP A 370 36.89 -12.04 -8.23
C ASP A 370 36.57 -13.48 -7.76
N GLU A 371 35.33 -13.78 -7.33
CA GLU A 371 34.89 -15.13 -6.90
C GLU A 371 34.12 -15.89 -8.00
N GLU A 372 34.82 -16.30 -9.06
CA GLU A 372 34.35 -17.33 -10.00
C GLU A 372 34.47 -18.77 -9.40
N PRO A 373 33.68 -19.75 -9.85
CA PRO A 373 33.40 -20.97 -9.09
C PRO A 373 34.47 -22.06 -9.24
N VAL A 374 35.36 -22.18 -8.25
CA VAL A 374 36.38 -23.24 -8.20
C VAL A 374 35.74 -24.65 -8.17
N ARG A 375 35.80 -25.34 -9.32
CA ARG A 375 35.55 -26.79 -9.42
C ARG A 375 36.71 -27.58 -8.79
N ALA A 376 36.62 -27.86 -7.49
CA ALA A 376 37.60 -28.68 -6.79
C ALA A 376 37.27 -30.18 -6.87
N SER A 377 38.23 -30.99 -7.30
CA SER A 377 38.12 -32.45 -7.38
C SER A 377 38.80 -33.16 -6.19
N HIS A 378 38.26 -34.34 -5.87
CA HIS A 378 38.90 -35.45 -5.14
C HIS A 378 39.30 -35.34 -3.65
N ARG A 379 38.85 -36.40 -2.95
CA ARG A 379 39.51 -37.19 -1.87
C ARG A 379 39.79 -36.53 -0.51
N ARG A 380 39.19 -37.16 0.51
CA ARG A 380 39.54 -37.04 1.93
C ARG A 380 40.95 -37.59 2.21
N SER A 381 41.63 -37.00 3.17
CA SER A 381 42.41 -37.70 4.19
C SER A 381 41.76 -37.43 5.57
N ALA A 382 42.16 -38.16 6.62
CA ALA A 382 41.58 -38.10 7.96
C ALA A 382 42.69 -38.17 9.03
N SER A 383 42.30 -38.25 10.32
CA SER A 383 43.10 -37.96 11.54
C SER A 383 43.27 -36.45 11.80
N GLU A 384 43.41 -35.97 13.04
CA GLU A 384 43.57 -36.69 14.32
C GLU A 384 42.75 -36.03 15.47
N HIS A 385 42.79 -36.57 16.70
CA HIS A 385 41.89 -36.19 17.80
C HIS A 385 42.66 -35.99 19.12
N ASP A 386 42.56 -34.80 19.73
CA ASP A 386 43.23 -34.46 21.00
C ASP A 386 42.22 -34.54 22.18
N PRO A 387 42.43 -35.41 23.19
CA PRO A 387 41.44 -35.71 24.22
C PRO A 387 41.59 -34.88 25.51
N THR A 388 41.84 -33.57 25.44
CA THR A 388 42.25 -32.76 26.61
C THR A 388 41.40 -31.53 26.97
N MET A 389 40.10 -31.48 26.62
CA MET A 389 39.17 -30.42 27.07
C MET A 389 37.82 -30.96 27.61
N PRO A 390 37.26 -30.37 28.69
CA PRO A 390 35.96 -30.75 29.23
C PRO A 390 34.79 -30.18 28.39
N PRO A 391 33.61 -30.83 28.38
CA PRO A 391 32.50 -30.42 27.52
C PRO A 391 31.80 -29.13 28.01
N PRO A 392 31.51 -28.16 27.13
CA PRO A 392 30.62 -27.05 27.46
C PRO A 392 29.18 -27.53 27.63
N LYS A 393 28.42 -26.86 28.51
CA LYS A 393 27.06 -27.26 28.89
C LYS A 393 26.06 -27.04 27.74
N SER A 394 25.10 -27.94 27.61
CA SER A 394 24.07 -27.89 26.56
C SER A 394 23.06 -26.77 26.75
N GLY A 395 23.03 -25.80 25.83
CA GLY A 395 22.03 -24.76 25.72
C GLY A 395 22.06 -24.13 24.32
N GLN A 396 20.91 -23.64 23.85
CA GLN A 396 20.68 -23.03 22.51
C GLN A 396 20.96 -23.94 21.29
N ARG A 397 19.91 -24.30 20.55
CA ARG A 397 20.04 -24.89 19.20
C ARG A 397 20.35 -23.79 18.18
N SER A 398 21.63 -23.46 18.00
CA SER A 398 22.05 -22.48 16.99
C SER A 398 21.72 -22.97 15.56
N MET A 399 20.76 -22.33 14.91
CA MET A 399 20.45 -22.51 13.49
C MET A 399 21.50 -21.79 12.65
N THR A 400 22.20 -22.53 11.78
CA THR A 400 23.20 -21.95 10.87
C THR A 400 22.54 -21.52 9.56
N PHE A 401 22.61 -20.22 9.25
CA PHE A 401 22.07 -19.67 8.00
C PHE A 401 22.77 -20.21 6.74
N THR A 402 23.94 -20.82 6.90
CA THR A 402 24.77 -21.47 5.87
C THR A 402 24.29 -22.88 5.47
N GLY A 403 23.27 -23.45 6.10
CA GLY A 403 22.73 -24.77 5.76
C GLY A 403 22.13 -24.90 4.34
N CYS A 404 22.07 -26.13 3.80
CA CYS A 404 21.58 -26.39 2.43
C CYS A 404 20.04 -26.29 2.33
N TRP A 405 19.50 -26.03 1.14
CA TRP A 405 18.05 -25.87 0.95
C TRP A 405 17.21 -27.11 1.31
N THR A 406 17.67 -28.33 1.02
CA THR A 406 16.96 -29.56 1.43
C THR A 406 17.01 -29.74 2.95
N CYS A 407 18.18 -29.53 3.56
CA CYS A 407 18.37 -29.57 5.01
C CYS A 407 17.48 -28.48 5.70
N LYS A 408 17.41 -27.26 5.15
CA LYS A 408 16.55 -26.14 5.59
C LYS A 408 15.05 -26.41 5.44
N ARG A 409 14.57 -26.82 4.26
CA ARG A 409 13.13 -27.08 4.00
C ARG A 409 12.58 -28.17 4.94
N ARG A 410 13.41 -29.16 5.26
CA ARG A 410 13.11 -30.23 6.23
C ARG A 410 13.28 -29.82 7.70
N LYS A 411 13.56 -28.52 7.99
CA LYS A 411 13.82 -27.95 9.31
C LYS A 411 14.89 -28.72 10.14
N VAL A 412 15.88 -29.35 9.50
CA VAL A 412 16.96 -30.12 10.17
C VAL A 412 18.32 -29.43 10.08
N LYS A 413 19.14 -29.54 11.13
CA LYS A 413 20.50 -28.98 11.13
C LYS A 413 21.36 -29.60 10.03
N CYS A 414 22.09 -28.74 9.33
CA CYS A 414 22.97 -29.09 8.23
C CYS A 414 24.40 -29.33 8.73
N ASP A 415 25.12 -30.25 8.09
CA ASP A 415 26.56 -30.49 8.28
C ASP A 415 27.43 -29.77 7.23
N GLU A 416 26.81 -29.00 6.33
CA GLU A 416 27.42 -27.98 5.45
C GLU A 416 28.55 -28.46 4.53
N ARG A 417 28.66 -29.78 4.36
CA ARG A 417 29.61 -30.45 3.48
C ARG A 417 29.40 -30.05 2.01
N SER A 418 30.50 -29.70 1.35
CA SER A 418 30.55 -29.06 0.03
C SER A 418 29.95 -29.88 -1.12
N SER A 419 30.06 -31.20 -1.07
CA SER A 419 29.48 -32.13 -2.06
C SER A 419 28.05 -32.58 -1.75
N GLY A 420 27.37 -31.91 -0.81
CA GLY A 420 26.03 -32.22 -0.32
C GLY A 420 26.00 -32.53 1.18
N CYS A 421 24.95 -32.08 1.88
CA CYS A 421 24.81 -32.31 3.33
C CYS A 421 24.65 -33.82 3.61
N GLY A 422 25.51 -34.37 4.46
CA GLY A 422 25.48 -35.76 4.92
C GLY A 422 24.17 -36.14 5.62
N ASN A 423 23.44 -35.16 6.14
CA ASN A 423 22.08 -35.35 6.68
C ASN A 423 20.99 -35.55 5.58
N CYS A 424 21.31 -35.24 4.32
CA CYS A 424 20.53 -35.66 3.14
C CYS A 424 21.11 -36.91 2.49
N GLU A 425 22.44 -37.09 2.46
CA GLU A 425 23.12 -38.33 2.01
C GLU A 425 22.62 -39.56 2.79
N LYS A 426 22.60 -39.49 4.14
CA LYS A 426 22.03 -40.54 5.02
C LYS A 426 20.56 -40.85 4.75
N MET A 427 19.79 -39.83 4.39
CA MET A 427 18.35 -39.92 4.15
C MET A 427 18.00 -40.27 2.70
N LYS A 428 19.01 -40.41 1.82
CA LYS A 428 18.88 -40.66 0.36
C LYS A 428 18.03 -39.62 -0.39
N ILE A 429 17.98 -38.38 0.09
CA ILE A 429 17.22 -37.28 -0.53
C ILE A 429 18.19 -36.34 -1.28
N PRO A 430 17.87 -35.86 -2.50
CA PRO A 430 18.70 -34.90 -3.23
C PRO A 430 19.01 -33.63 -2.43
N CYS A 431 20.27 -33.20 -2.44
CA CYS A 431 20.75 -32.03 -1.71
C CYS A 431 20.82 -30.80 -2.63
N GLU A 432 19.85 -29.88 -2.52
CA GLU A 432 19.69 -28.66 -3.33
C GLU A 432 20.76 -27.56 -3.10
N GLY A 433 21.88 -27.87 -2.46
CA GLY A 433 23.00 -26.94 -2.30
C GLY A 433 22.70 -25.71 -1.43
N TYR A 434 23.51 -24.66 -1.60
CA TYR A 434 23.73 -23.60 -0.60
C TYR A 434 23.69 -22.16 -1.16
N GLY A 435 23.17 -21.95 -2.39
CA GLY A 435 23.12 -20.62 -3.04
C GLY A 435 21.92 -19.76 -2.61
N ILE A 436 21.85 -18.51 -3.05
CA ILE A 436 20.68 -17.62 -2.91
C ILE A 436 19.68 -17.87 -4.07
N ARG A 437 18.38 -17.59 -3.87
CA ARG A 437 17.34 -17.56 -4.93
C ARG A 437 16.91 -16.11 -5.19
N LEU A 438 16.53 -15.78 -6.41
CA LEU A 438 16.23 -14.41 -6.88
C LEU A 438 14.78 -14.26 -7.36
N GLN A 439 14.20 -13.06 -7.24
CA GLN A 439 12.84 -12.71 -7.69
C GLN A 439 12.86 -11.85 -8.96
N TRP A 440 11.81 -11.99 -9.78
CA TRP A 440 11.65 -11.28 -11.06
C TRP A 440 10.22 -10.75 -11.19
N ILE A 441 10.07 -9.54 -11.72
CA ILE A 441 8.76 -8.95 -12.01
C ILE A 441 8.11 -9.79 -13.12
N ASN A 442 6.86 -10.22 -12.91
CA ASN A 442 6.10 -10.93 -13.92
C ASN A 442 5.91 -10.04 -15.17
N VAL A 443 6.01 -10.66 -16.33
CA VAL A 443 6.09 -9.95 -17.60
C VAL A 443 4.75 -9.81 -18.31
N SER A 444 3.84 -10.76 -18.11
CA SER A 444 2.48 -10.68 -18.67
C SER A 444 1.68 -9.55 -18.02
N ASN A 445 2.02 -9.20 -16.78
CA ASN A 445 1.53 -8.01 -16.08
C ASN A 445 2.62 -7.51 -15.10
N PRO A 446 3.24 -6.32 -15.33
CA PRO A 446 4.40 -5.82 -14.57
C PRO A 446 4.08 -5.34 -13.14
N PHE A 447 3.00 -5.84 -12.56
CA PHE A 447 2.54 -5.59 -11.19
C PHE A 447 2.35 -6.87 -10.37
N LEU A 448 2.64 -8.06 -10.94
CA LEU A 448 2.69 -9.30 -10.18
C LEU A 448 4.14 -9.59 -9.74
N GLU A 449 4.37 -9.58 -8.43
CA GLU A 449 5.45 -10.33 -7.80
C GLU A 449 5.11 -11.85 -7.90
N GLN A 450 6.10 -12.74 -7.87
CA GLN A 450 5.85 -14.16 -8.17
C GLN A 450 5.18 -14.92 -7.02
N GLU A 451 3.96 -15.38 -7.26
CA GLU A 451 3.30 -16.44 -6.51
C GLU A 451 4.05 -17.78 -6.61
N LYS A 452 3.74 -18.72 -5.69
CA LYS A 452 4.31 -20.08 -5.70
C LYS A 452 3.55 -20.94 -6.74
N PRO A 453 4.22 -21.78 -7.53
CA PRO A 453 3.54 -22.64 -8.50
C PRO A 453 2.79 -23.78 -7.80
N GLY A 454 1.48 -23.85 -7.98
CA GLY A 454 0.61 -24.91 -7.49
C GLY A 454 -0.68 -24.98 -8.30
N SER A 455 -1.04 -26.19 -8.74
CA SER A 455 -2.13 -26.51 -9.69
C SER A 455 -2.03 -25.89 -11.09
N ARG A 456 -2.49 -26.67 -12.07
CA ARG A 456 -2.98 -26.20 -13.37
C ARG A 456 -4.41 -26.70 -13.44
N ASP A 457 -5.34 -25.83 -13.84
CA ASP A 457 -6.60 -26.30 -14.39
C ASP A 457 -6.93 -25.55 -15.67
N THR A 458 -7.74 -26.17 -16.53
CA THR A 458 -7.99 -25.72 -17.90
C THR A 458 -9.49 -25.59 -18.18
N GLY A 459 -10.04 -24.44 -17.80
CA GLY A 459 -11.38 -24.01 -18.23
C GLY A 459 -11.44 -23.79 -19.76
N PRO A 460 -12.63 -23.90 -20.37
CA PRO A 460 -12.79 -23.92 -21.82
C PRO A 460 -12.67 -22.54 -22.49
N GLU A 461 -12.23 -22.52 -23.74
CA GLU A 461 -12.32 -21.35 -24.62
C GLU A 461 -13.76 -21.19 -25.16
N TYR A 462 -14.49 -20.19 -24.66
CA TYR A 462 -15.76 -19.76 -25.25
C TYR A 462 -15.52 -19.10 -26.62
N GLN A 463 -16.45 -19.27 -27.57
CA GLN A 463 -16.35 -18.66 -28.89
C GLN A 463 -17.25 -17.43 -29.03
N MET A 464 -16.90 -16.53 -29.95
CA MET A 464 -17.54 -15.23 -30.17
C MET A 464 -19.08 -15.30 -30.22
N ARG A 465 -19.61 -16.33 -30.89
CA ARG A 465 -21.06 -16.60 -31.04
C ARG A 465 -21.81 -16.76 -29.71
N ASP A 466 -21.12 -17.24 -28.67
CA ASP A 466 -21.71 -17.54 -27.37
C ASP A 466 -21.93 -16.20 -26.60
N ILE A 467 -21.08 -15.20 -26.87
CA ILE A 467 -21.23 -13.81 -26.41
C ILE A 467 -22.39 -13.12 -27.14
N ASP A 468 -22.50 -13.29 -28.47
CA ASP A 468 -23.61 -12.74 -29.26
C ASP A 468 -24.97 -13.28 -28.79
N SER A 469 -25.04 -14.57 -28.43
CA SER A 469 -26.25 -15.18 -27.84
C SER A 469 -26.58 -14.63 -26.45
N PHE A 470 -25.57 -14.29 -25.64
CA PHE A 470 -25.77 -13.65 -24.33
C PHE A 470 -26.27 -12.21 -24.47
N LEU A 471 -25.71 -11.44 -25.41
CA LEU A 471 -26.17 -10.08 -25.72
C LEU A 471 -27.62 -10.07 -26.22
N ALA A 472 -28.00 -11.01 -27.11
CA ALA A 472 -29.39 -11.17 -27.54
C ALA A 472 -30.35 -11.45 -26.36
N SER A 473 -29.93 -12.29 -25.40
CA SER A 473 -30.76 -12.59 -24.21
C SER A 473 -30.98 -11.40 -23.27
N LEU A 474 -30.11 -10.37 -23.34
CA LEU A 474 -30.26 -9.13 -22.58
C LEU A 474 -31.22 -8.12 -23.23
N GLU A 475 -31.56 -8.29 -24.52
CA GLU A 475 -32.52 -7.42 -25.23
C GLU A 475 -33.98 -7.93 -25.17
N GLU A 476 -34.21 -9.19 -24.78
CA GLU A 476 -35.57 -9.79 -24.66
C GLU A 476 -36.18 -9.76 -23.24
N ALA A 477 -35.48 -9.18 -22.24
CA ALA A 477 -36.02 -9.01 -20.89
C ALA A 477 -37.03 -7.84 -20.80
N PRO A 478 -38.26 -8.03 -20.27
CA PRO A 478 -39.31 -7.02 -20.35
C PRO A 478 -39.11 -5.82 -19.41
N ASN A 479 -39.30 -4.61 -19.97
CA ASN A 479 -39.26 -3.34 -19.24
C ASN A 479 -40.27 -3.29 -18.07
N SER A 480 -39.76 -3.42 -16.84
CA SER A 480 -40.50 -3.10 -15.61
C SER A 480 -39.99 -1.76 -15.05
N LYS A 481 -40.79 -0.70 -15.24
CA LYS A 481 -40.52 0.62 -14.63
C LYS A 481 -41.02 0.64 -13.18
N GLY A 482 -40.22 1.18 -12.26
CA GLY A 482 -40.68 1.49 -10.90
C GLY A 482 -39.56 1.55 -9.85
N ILE A 483 -38.78 2.64 -9.81
CA ILE A 483 -37.88 2.95 -8.69
C ILE A 483 -38.04 4.43 -8.31
N ILE A 484 -38.81 4.67 -7.25
CA ILE A 484 -38.90 5.84 -6.34
C ILE A 484 -39.49 5.21 -5.05
N GLN A 485 -38.89 5.17 -3.86
CA GLN A 485 -38.02 6.09 -3.10
C GLN A 485 -38.82 7.09 -2.23
N GLU A 486 -38.78 6.90 -0.91
CA GLU A 486 -38.75 8.01 0.07
C GLU A 486 -38.19 7.56 1.43
N GLY A 487 -37.87 8.52 2.31
CA GLY A 487 -37.31 8.27 3.65
C GLY A 487 -36.03 9.06 3.96
N PRO A 488 -35.90 9.67 5.17
CA PRO A 488 -34.87 10.70 5.46
C PRO A 488 -33.42 10.22 5.52
N PHE A 489 -33.18 8.92 5.43
CA PHE A 489 -31.84 8.31 5.44
C PHE A 489 -31.46 7.60 4.12
N SER A 490 -32.28 7.72 3.08
CA SER A 490 -32.03 7.10 1.76
C SER A 490 -30.91 7.80 1.00
N LEU A 491 -29.80 7.09 0.77
CA LEU A 491 -28.55 7.62 0.19
C LEU A 491 -28.54 7.82 -1.34
N PHE A 492 -29.63 7.54 -2.05
CA PHE A 492 -29.71 7.67 -3.51
C PHE A 492 -31.06 8.24 -3.95
N GLN A 493 -31.03 9.24 -4.85
CA GLN A 493 -32.23 9.80 -5.50
C GLN A 493 -32.40 9.29 -6.93
N ALA A 494 -33.64 9.03 -7.32
CA ALA A 494 -34.03 8.73 -8.70
C ALA A 494 -34.67 9.95 -9.37
N HIS A 495 -34.26 10.27 -10.60
CA HIS A 495 -34.86 11.33 -11.41
C HIS A 495 -35.89 10.72 -12.36
N ASP A 496 -37.14 11.20 -12.30
CA ASP A 496 -38.20 10.83 -13.25
C ASP A 496 -38.36 11.89 -14.36
N GLY A 497 -38.80 11.45 -15.54
CA GLY A 497 -38.86 12.25 -16.77
C GLY A 497 -40.29 12.60 -17.17
N SER A 498 -40.61 13.90 -17.22
CA SER A 498 -41.98 14.38 -17.50
C SER A 498 -42.42 14.18 -18.96
N HIS A 499 -43.49 13.39 -19.14
CA HIS A 499 -44.57 13.52 -20.12
C HIS A 499 -44.36 14.26 -21.45
N GLU A 500 -44.76 13.63 -22.56
CA GLU A 500 -46.07 13.95 -23.16
C GLU A 500 -46.66 12.80 -24.01
N SER A 501 -47.95 12.92 -24.36
CA SER A 501 -48.77 11.97 -25.14
C SER A 501 -48.46 12.00 -26.66
N GLY A 502 -48.84 11.03 -27.49
CA GLY A 502 -49.65 9.80 -27.32
C GLY A 502 -50.42 9.46 -28.62
N GLN A 503 -51.01 8.26 -28.72
CA GLN A 503 -51.77 7.72 -29.88
C GLN A 503 -50.94 7.53 -31.18
N SER A 504 -50.50 6.33 -31.57
CA SER A 504 -51.22 5.14 -32.05
C SER A 504 -51.83 5.24 -33.47
N HIS A 505 -51.19 4.64 -34.48
CA HIS A 505 -51.82 3.68 -35.41
C HIS A 505 -50.81 2.96 -36.35
N ASP A 506 -51.20 1.73 -36.70
CA ASP A 506 -50.71 0.71 -37.65
C ASP A 506 -49.50 0.89 -38.61
N LEU A 507 -48.60 -0.09 -38.52
CA LEU A 507 -48.14 -1.03 -39.58
C LEU A 507 -47.99 -0.54 -41.05
N GLY A 508 -46.76 -0.64 -41.60
CA GLY A 508 -46.54 -0.64 -43.06
C GLY A 508 -45.09 -0.57 -43.55
N SER A 509 -44.53 -1.69 -44.00
CA SER A 509 -43.25 -1.79 -44.75
C SER A 509 -43.49 -1.87 -46.27
N PRO A 510 -42.47 -1.82 -47.16
CA PRO A 510 -41.22 -1.05 -47.20
C PRO A 510 -41.05 -0.29 -48.56
N ASP A 511 -39.81 0.16 -48.84
CA ASP A 511 -39.21 0.45 -50.17
C ASP A 511 -39.85 1.48 -51.15
N ILE A 512 -39.04 2.50 -51.52
CA ILE A 512 -38.48 2.75 -52.88
C ILE A 512 -37.73 4.10 -52.90
N ALA A 513 -36.77 4.27 -53.82
CA ALA A 513 -35.77 5.35 -53.79
C ALA A 513 -35.95 6.48 -54.83
N ALA A 514 -35.16 7.55 -54.61
CA ALA A 514 -34.43 8.36 -55.61
C ALA A 514 -34.96 9.74 -56.10
N SER A 515 -33.97 10.54 -56.54
CA SER A 515 -34.01 11.64 -57.53
C SER A 515 -34.25 13.10 -57.10
N ASP A 516 -33.13 13.79 -56.82
CA ASP A 516 -32.64 15.01 -57.48
C ASP A 516 -33.62 15.98 -58.22
N CYS A 517 -33.58 17.25 -57.80
CA CYS A 517 -33.19 18.43 -58.63
C CYS A 517 -32.72 19.55 -57.67
N SER A 518 -31.62 20.31 -57.88
CA SER A 518 -31.21 21.15 -59.02
C SER A 518 -32.12 22.39 -59.20
N LEU A 519 -31.63 23.63 -59.45
CA LEU A 519 -30.27 24.19 -59.63
C LEU A 519 -30.33 25.76 -59.57
N VAL A 520 -29.20 26.48 -59.69
CA VAL A 520 -29.06 27.92 -60.09
C VAL A 520 -29.58 29.00 -59.10
N THR A 521 -29.00 30.20 -58.86
CA THR A 521 -27.63 30.84 -58.79
C THR A 521 -27.77 32.08 -57.81
N ASN A 522 -26.88 33.05 -57.54
CA ASN A 522 -25.60 33.49 -58.13
C ASN A 522 -24.68 34.36 -57.21
N ALA A 523 -23.44 34.55 -57.69
CA ALA A 523 -22.44 35.62 -57.58
C ALA A 523 -22.91 37.10 -57.39
N HIS A 524 -22.09 38.11 -56.98
CA HIS A 524 -20.72 38.20 -56.40
C HIS A 524 -20.37 39.68 -55.99
N HIS A 525 -19.43 39.88 -55.04
CA HIS A 525 -18.46 41.03 -54.90
C HIS A 525 -18.99 42.47 -54.60
N SER A 526 -18.22 43.46 -54.07
CA SER A 526 -16.82 43.58 -53.55
C SER A 526 -16.55 44.90 -52.76
N SER A 527 -15.56 44.90 -51.84
CA SER A 527 -14.67 46.04 -51.42
C SER A 527 -15.28 47.33 -50.80
N GLU A 528 -14.63 48.21 -50.00
CA GLU A 528 -13.24 48.30 -49.45
C GLU A 528 -13.21 49.04 -48.07
N SER A 529 -12.06 49.60 -47.61
CA SER A 529 -11.78 49.99 -46.20
C SER A 529 -11.96 51.48 -45.81
N THR A 530 -12.05 51.82 -44.49
CA THR A 530 -11.20 52.84 -43.79
C THR A 530 -11.42 53.06 -42.26
N ARG A 531 -10.35 52.79 -41.47
CA ARG A 531 -9.70 53.60 -40.37
C ARG A 531 -10.49 54.46 -39.31
N SER A 532 -10.12 54.24 -38.02
CA SER A 532 -9.72 55.23 -36.96
C SER A 532 -10.58 55.57 -35.71
N GLN A 533 -10.08 55.13 -34.53
CA GLN A 533 -9.77 55.90 -33.29
C GLN A 533 -10.80 56.41 -32.22
N LYS A 534 -10.36 56.30 -30.93
CA LYS A 534 -10.61 57.16 -29.72
C LYS A 534 -11.95 57.06 -28.95
N ASP A 535 -12.04 57.35 -27.64
CA ASP A 535 -11.10 57.19 -26.49
C ASP A 535 -11.78 57.42 -25.11
N ALA A 536 -11.13 56.95 -24.02
CA ALA A 536 -11.09 57.50 -22.64
C ALA A 536 -12.34 57.84 -21.75
N THR A 537 -12.41 57.19 -20.57
CA THR A 537 -12.71 57.74 -19.20
C THR A 537 -14.15 58.27 -18.88
N THR A 538 -14.62 58.50 -17.62
CA THR A 538 -14.02 58.53 -16.25
C THR A 538 -15.07 58.18 -15.16
N SER A 539 -14.65 57.79 -13.94
CA SER A 539 -15.47 57.83 -12.72
C SER A 539 -15.50 59.23 -12.06
N PRO A 540 -16.37 59.45 -11.06
CA PRO A 540 -15.96 60.20 -9.86
C PRO A 540 -16.39 59.53 -8.53
N ILE A 541 -15.98 60.13 -7.41
CA ILE A 541 -16.01 59.64 -6.01
C ILE A 541 -16.66 60.72 -5.10
N TYR A 542 -17.06 60.36 -3.87
CA TYR A 542 -17.23 61.14 -2.59
C TYR A 542 -18.60 60.86 -1.89
N THR A 543 -18.83 60.90 -0.56
CA THR A 543 -18.05 60.73 0.71
C THR A 543 -19.02 60.83 1.92
N ASP A 544 -18.76 60.08 3.00
CA ASP A 544 -18.87 60.39 4.46
C ASP A 544 -20.12 60.98 5.17
N CYS A 545 -20.13 60.71 6.50
CA CYS A 545 -20.83 61.41 7.62
C CYS A 545 -22.33 61.17 7.89
N ALA A 546 -22.84 61.23 9.14
CA ALA A 546 -22.21 61.10 10.47
C ALA A 546 -23.25 60.95 11.64
N SER A 547 -22.83 60.28 12.73
CA SER A 547 -23.14 60.48 14.17
C SER A 547 -24.49 61.03 14.70
N SER A 548 -25.01 60.37 15.76
CA SER A 548 -25.35 61.04 17.04
C SER A 548 -25.58 60.05 18.21
N SER A 549 -25.42 60.51 19.47
CA SER A 549 -25.54 59.76 20.76
C SER A 549 -26.49 60.55 21.71
N PRO A 550 -26.60 60.38 23.07
CA PRO A 550 -25.91 59.55 24.09
C PRO A 550 -26.93 58.69 24.91
N SER A 551 -26.89 58.35 26.23
CA SER A 551 -26.01 58.61 27.40
C SER A 551 -26.25 57.62 28.58
N PHE A 552 -25.19 57.31 29.35
CA PHE A 552 -25.05 57.17 30.83
C PHE A 552 -26.22 56.65 31.73
N SER A 553 -26.00 55.86 32.80
CA SER A 553 -24.78 55.19 33.31
C SER A 553 -25.00 54.31 34.56
N THR A 554 -23.98 53.48 34.87
CA THR A 554 -23.65 52.78 36.15
C THR A 554 -24.35 51.45 36.43
N ALA A 555 -23.71 50.46 37.08
CA ALA A 555 -22.27 50.16 37.26
C ALA A 555 -22.06 48.75 37.90
N ARG A 556 -20.85 48.18 37.69
CA ARG A 556 -20.25 46.99 38.38
C ARG A 556 -20.93 45.63 38.15
N GLU A 557 -20.21 44.50 38.12
CA GLU A 557 -18.76 44.21 37.93
C GLU A 557 -18.63 42.78 37.35
N ASP A 558 -17.41 42.30 37.10
CA ASP A 558 -17.05 41.00 36.49
C ASP A 558 -17.48 40.75 35.02
N GLY A 559 -16.62 40.04 34.26
CA GLY A 559 -16.72 39.96 32.80
C GLY A 559 -16.55 38.54 32.24
N SER A 560 -17.45 38.17 31.33
CA SER A 560 -17.33 37.00 30.46
C SER A 560 -16.74 37.39 29.09
N PRO A 561 -16.09 36.46 28.36
CA PRO A 561 -15.77 36.63 26.95
C PRO A 561 -16.74 35.82 26.06
N ASN A 562 -17.65 36.55 25.41
CA ASN A 562 -18.47 36.27 24.21
C ASN A 562 -18.76 34.84 23.72
N GLN A 563 -20.03 34.64 23.35
CA GLN A 563 -20.51 33.59 22.46
C GLN A 563 -19.90 33.70 21.05
N ILE A 564 -19.84 32.59 20.32
CA ILE A 564 -19.65 32.56 18.87
C ILE A 564 -21.01 32.27 18.23
N GLY A 565 -21.45 33.14 17.33
CA GLY A 565 -22.65 32.92 16.53
C GLY A 565 -22.36 32.10 15.28
N LEU A 566 -23.12 31.01 15.09
CA LEU A 566 -23.29 30.31 13.83
C LEU A 566 -24.79 30.19 13.61
N ASP A 567 -25.37 31.19 12.93
CA ASP A 567 -26.79 31.20 12.61
C ASP A 567 -27.09 30.14 11.55
N VAL A 568 -27.84 29.12 11.96
CA VAL A 568 -28.48 28.13 11.08
C VAL A 568 -29.96 28.12 11.44
N GLU A 569 -30.82 28.53 10.51
CA GLU A 569 -32.26 28.59 10.74
C GLU A 569 -32.84 27.18 10.94
N LEU A 570 -33.49 26.95 12.08
CA LEU A 570 -34.22 25.70 12.31
C LEU A 570 -35.51 25.70 11.48
N ILE A 571 -35.51 24.95 10.38
CA ILE A 571 -36.75 24.58 9.71
C ILE A 571 -37.52 23.62 10.62
N ARG A 572 -38.67 24.08 11.12
CA ARG A 572 -39.69 23.23 11.75
C ARG A 572 -40.66 22.76 10.67
N THR A 573 -40.87 21.46 10.58
CA THR A 573 -42.01 20.87 9.85
C THR A 573 -43.09 20.46 10.84
N SER A 574 -44.36 20.67 10.49
CA SER A 574 -45.53 20.44 11.35
C SER A 574 -46.06 19.02 11.29
N GLU A 575 -46.77 18.63 12.35
CA GLU A 575 -47.61 17.44 12.42
C GLU A 575 -48.85 17.60 11.51
N ASP A 576 -49.33 16.51 10.90
CA ASP A 576 -50.73 16.31 10.50
C ASP A 576 -50.96 14.81 10.18
N ASP A 577 -52.04 14.22 10.69
CA ASP A 577 -52.38 12.79 10.55
C ASP A 577 -53.11 12.46 9.24
N HIS A 578 -52.82 11.29 8.62
CA HIS A 578 -53.81 10.43 7.95
C HIS A 578 -53.25 9.00 7.76
N ALA A 579 -54.11 7.98 7.75
CA ALA A 579 -53.71 6.59 8.06
C ALA A 579 -54.15 5.51 7.05
N THR A 580 -53.28 4.49 6.88
CA THR A 580 -53.56 3.08 6.49
C THR A 580 -54.13 2.83 5.07
N PRO A 581 -53.77 1.72 4.36
CA PRO A 581 -53.67 0.35 4.89
C PRO A 581 -52.33 -0.39 4.68
N GLU A 582 -52.09 -1.43 5.48
CA GLU A 582 -50.92 -2.31 5.41
C GLU A 582 -50.98 -3.33 4.27
N PHE A 583 -49.84 -3.99 3.96
CA PHE A 583 -49.72 -5.43 4.19
C PHE A 583 -48.26 -5.95 4.19
N GLN A 584 -47.86 -6.56 5.31
CA GLN A 584 -46.97 -7.74 5.41
C GLN A 584 -45.67 -7.82 4.56
N LEU A 585 -44.66 -7.07 5.00
CA LEU A 585 -43.27 -7.59 5.09
C LEU A 585 -42.39 -6.82 6.10
N GLN A 586 -43.01 -6.04 7.00
CA GLN A 586 -42.33 -5.00 7.79
C GLN A 586 -42.74 -5.00 9.27
N GLU A 587 -43.64 -5.90 9.69
CA GLU A 587 -44.15 -5.99 11.06
C GLU A 587 -43.14 -6.66 12.02
N GLU A 588 -42.36 -7.64 11.56
CA GLU A 588 -41.41 -8.38 12.41
C GLU A 588 -40.22 -7.54 12.91
N PHE A 589 -39.80 -6.52 12.14
CA PHE A 589 -38.64 -5.69 12.52
C PHE A 589 -39.03 -4.43 13.30
N ASN A 590 -40.20 -3.85 13.01
CA ASN A 590 -40.63 -2.59 13.63
C ASN A 590 -41.46 -2.78 14.92
N SER A 591 -42.05 -3.95 15.16
CA SER A 591 -42.80 -4.22 16.41
C SER A 591 -41.88 -4.34 17.63
N SER A 592 -40.67 -4.90 17.47
CA SER A 592 -39.69 -5.08 18.54
C SER A 592 -39.04 -3.77 19.02
N LEU A 593 -39.00 -2.74 18.18
CA LEU A 593 -38.33 -1.46 18.48
C LEU A 593 -39.04 -0.60 19.55
N GLY A 594 -40.32 -0.88 19.85
CA GLY A 594 -41.08 -0.14 20.88
C GLY A 594 -40.53 -0.41 22.29
N ASP A 595 -40.43 -1.68 22.67
CA ASP A 595 -40.01 -2.09 24.03
C ASP A 595 -38.50 -1.84 24.31
N ILE A 596 -37.69 -1.66 23.26
CA ILE A 596 -36.23 -1.46 23.36
C ILE A 596 -35.86 -0.03 23.78
N ALA A 597 -36.69 0.98 23.47
CA ALA A 597 -36.42 2.36 23.85
C ALA A 597 -36.46 2.55 25.38
N ASP A 598 -37.56 2.13 26.02
CA ASP A 598 -37.78 2.23 27.46
C ASP A 598 -36.71 1.48 28.28
N LEU A 599 -36.14 0.39 27.74
CA LEU A 599 -35.07 -0.40 28.39
C LEU A 599 -33.67 0.24 28.31
N LEU A 600 -33.48 1.29 27.50
CA LEU A 600 -32.21 1.99 27.35
C LEU A 600 -32.24 3.45 27.86
N GLU A 601 -33.41 4.03 28.12
CA GLU A 601 -33.55 5.36 28.74
C GLU A 601 -33.21 5.42 30.24
N ASP A 602 -32.87 4.28 30.87
CA ASP A 602 -32.52 4.23 32.29
C ASP A 602 -31.24 5.04 32.59
N SER A 603 -31.47 6.28 33.04
CA SER A 603 -30.50 7.38 33.13
C SER A 603 -29.63 7.29 34.39
N VAL A 604 -29.02 6.12 34.58
CA VAL A 604 -28.18 5.78 35.73
C VAL A 604 -27.09 6.82 35.96
N GLU A 605 -27.12 7.45 37.14
CA GLU A 605 -26.07 8.38 37.59
C GLU A 605 -24.69 7.71 37.48
N LEU A 606 -23.74 8.41 36.85
CA LEU A 606 -22.34 7.97 36.82
C LEU A 606 -21.72 8.12 38.21
N LEU A 607 -21.93 7.11 39.06
CA LEU A 607 -21.23 6.97 40.34
C LEU A 607 -19.71 7.16 40.10
N PRO A 608 -19.05 8.10 40.80
CA PRO A 608 -17.68 8.48 40.50
C PRO A 608 -16.71 7.36 40.89
N MET A 609 -16.46 6.46 39.94
CA MET A 609 -15.53 5.34 40.09
C MET A 609 -14.17 5.82 40.59
N GLN A 610 -13.71 5.23 41.69
CA GLN A 610 -12.44 5.55 42.32
C GLN A 610 -11.29 5.46 41.29
N PRO A 611 -10.35 6.44 41.26
CA PRO A 611 -9.30 6.48 40.26
C PRO A 611 -8.29 5.36 40.50
N GLN A 612 -8.42 4.26 39.75
CA GLN A 612 -7.32 3.31 39.60
C GLN A 612 -6.16 4.02 38.87
N ASN A 613 -4.98 4.02 39.50
CA ASN A 613 -4.05 5.17 39.48
C ASN A 613 -3.31 5.47 38.16
N ASN A 614 -3.55 4.75 37.06
CA ASN A 614 -2.72 4.83 35.86
C ASN A 614 -3.28 5.67 34.69
N ILE A 615 -4.60 5.94 34.62
CA ILE A 615 -5.23 6.68 33.50
C ILE A 615 -5.68 8.12 33.90
N SER A 616 -5.43 8.53 35.16
CA SER A 616 -5.89 9.81 35.72
C SER A 616 -5.28 11.09 35.12
N SER A 617 -4.48 11.00 34.05
CA SER A 617 -3.79 12.12 33.40
C SER A 617 -4.15 12.36 31.94
N MET A 618 -5.26 11.82 31.41
CA MET A 618 -5.80 12.17 30.07
C MET A 618 -6.41 13.59 30.05
N ARG A 619 -5.59 14.60 30.37
CA ARG A 619 -5.95 16.02 30.34
C ARG A 619 -5.49 16.64 29.03
N LEU A 620 -6.41 17.31 28.33
CA LEU A 620 -6.08 18.12 27.15
C LEU A 620 -4.97 19.13 27.47
N PRO A 621 -4.00 19.35 26.56
CA PRO A 621 -2.96 20.35 26.75
C PRO A 621 -3.58 21.75 26.86
N ARG A 622 -3.22 22.48 27.93
CA ARG A 622 -3.75 23.83 28.21
C ARG A 622 -3.40 24.87 27.13
N ARG A 623 -2.35 24.61 26.34
CA ARG A 623 -1.98 25.36 25.13
C ARG A 623 -1.39 24.38 24.12
N ILE A 624 -1.73 24.56 22.85
CA ILE A 624 -1.04 23.94 21.71
C ILE A 624 -0.24 25.06 21.05
N SER A 625 1.01 24.81 20.66
CA SER A 625 1.94 25.84 20.15
C SER A 625 1.64 26.32 18.74
N THR A 626 0.89 25.55 17.97
CA THR A 626 0.52 25.79 16.57
C THR A 626 -0.96 25.49 16.41
N SER A 627 -1.76 26.52 16.10
CA SER A 627 -3.17 26.33 15.78
C SER A 627 -3.31 25.77 14.37
N ILE A 628 -4.23 24.83 14.16
CA ILE A 628 -4.47 24.18 12.86
C ILE A 628 -5.69 24.81 12.20
N SER A 629 -6.75 25.02 12.98
CA SER A 629 -8.06 25.54 12.53
C SER A 629 -8.31 27.02 12.86
N GLY A 630 -7.52 27.61 13.75
CA GLY A 630 -7.83 28.90 14.39
C GLY A 630 -8.70 28.77 15.66
N ASP A 631 -9.40 27.64 15.85
CA ASP A 631 -10.21 27.38 17.04
C ASP A 631 -9.48 26.44 18.01
N ALA A 632 -9.19 26.96 19.21
CA ALA A 632 -8.50 26.23 20.26
C ALA A 632 -9.30 25.03 20.82
N VAL A 633 -10.62 24.97 20.65
CA VAL A 633 -11.44 23.78 20.97
C VAL A 633 -11.18 22.68 19.95
N ILE A 634 -11.32 23.00 18.66
CA ILE A 634 -11.13 22.08 17.54
C ILE A 634 -9.70 21.54 17.52
N ASP A 635 -8.70 22.40 17.69
CA ASP A 635 -7.29 22.00 17.75
C ASP A 635 -7.02 21.01 18.90
N ARG A 636 -7.69 21.18 20.05
CA ARG A 636 -7.60 20.26 21.19
C ARG A 636 -8.30 18.93 20.91
N LEU A 637 -9.43 18.92 20.20
CA LEU A 637 -10.10 17.68 19.78
C LEU A 637 -9.24 16.90 18.78
N MET A 638 -8.68 17.56 17.77
CA MET A 638 -7.77 16.91 16.81
C MET A 638 -6.49 16.38 17.48
N HIS A 639 -5.91 17.13 18.42
CA HIS A 639 -4.78 16.63 19.23
C HIS A 639 -5.18 15.41 20.09
N HIS A 640 -6.38 15.39 20.64
CA HIS A 640 -6.89 14.22 21.38
C HIS A 640 -7.08 13.01 20.47
N TYR A 641 -7.54 13.22 19.23
CA TYR A 641 -7.63 12.15 18.23
C TYR A 641 -6.26 11.55 17.91
N VAL A 642 -5.29 12.40 17.56
CA VAL A 642 -3.96 11.99 17.08
C VAL A 642 -3.17 11.24 18.15
N GLU A 643 -3.19 11.71 19.40
CA GLU A 643 -2.44 11.07 20.49
C GLU A 643 -3.18 9.88 21.10
N ASN A 644 -4.48 10.04 21.41
CA ASN A 644 -5.24 9.04 22.16
C ASN A 644 -6.09 8.14 21.25
N ILE A 645 -7.12 8.69 20.59
CA ILE A 645 -8.15 7.89 19.89
C ILE A 645 -7.56 6.98 18.81
N ALA A 646 -6.64 7.49 17.99
CA ALA A 646 -6.01 6.70 16.95
C ALA A 646 -5.20 5.52 17.51
N SER A 647 -4.61 5.64 18.71
CA SER A 647 -3.94 4.52 19.39
C SER A 647 -4.92 3.60 20.14
N LEU A 648 -6.05 4.12 20.60
CA LEU A 648 -7.09 3.39 21.35
C LEU A 648 -7.83 2.36 20.48
N LEU A 649 -8.05 2.68 19.21
CA LEU A 649 -8.82 1.89 18.23
C LEU A 649 -8.07 0.65 17.66
N GLN A 650 -6.96 0.23 18.27
CA GLN A 650 -6.25 -1.00 17.92
C GLN A 650 -5.55 -1.56 19.17
N PRO A 651 -5.48 -2.90 19.37
CA PRO A 651 -4.88 -3.48 20.57
C PRO A 651 -3.34 -3.48 20.55
N ILE A 652 -2.72 -3.37 19.37
CA ILE A 652 -1.27 -3.61 19.17
C ILE A 652 -0.56 -2.40 18.58
N PRO A 653 0.59 -1.94 19.14
CA PRO A 653 1.30 -0.76 18.66
C PRO A 653 2.03 -1.03 17.33
N HIS A 654 1.56 -0.41 16.24
CA HIS A 654 2.12 -0.62 14.90
C HIS A 654 2.26 0.68 14.08
N PRO A 655 3.40 0.95 13.41
CA PRO A 655 3.62 2.18 12.63
C PRO A 655 2.76 2.31 11.36
N GLN A 656 1.94 1.33 10.99
CA GLN A 656 0.98 1.45 9.87
C GLN A 656 -0.46 1.79 10.29
N ASN A 657 -0.72 2.01 11.58
CA ASN A 657 -2.01 2.44 12.15
C ASN A 657 -2.83 3.35 11.19
N PRO A 658 -3.95 2.87 10.62
CA PRO A 658 -4.70 3.57 9.58
C PRO A 658 -5.50 4.76 10.12
N TYR A 659 -5.94 4.72 11.39
CA TYR A 659 -6.56 5.86 12.05
C TYR A 659 -5.60 7.06 12.12
N ARG A 660 -4.29 6.82 12.30
CA ARG A 660 -3.27 7.88 12.29
C ARG A 660 -2.70 8.18 10.89
N LYS A 661 -2.59 7.19 9.98
CA LYS A 661 -1.97 7.37 8.65
C LYS A 661 -2.91 7.60 7.47
N LEU A 662 -4.18 7.21 7.56
CA LEU A 662 -5.18 7.41 6.50
C LEU A 662 -6.22 8.44 6.92
N TYR A 663 -6.78 8.33 8.13
CA TYR A 663 -7.91 9.18 8.55
C TYR A 663 -7.45 10.61 8.84
N VAL A 664 -6.39 10.79 9.65
CA VAL A 664 -5.88 12.14 10.00
C VAL A 664 -5.42 12.94 8.77
N PRO A 665 -4.59 12.41 7.83
CA PRO A 665 -4.22 13.16 6.63
C PRO A 665 -5.38 13.46 5.68
N ALA A 666 -6.48 12.71 5.75
CA ALA A 666 -7.71 13.01 5.00
C ALA A 666 -8.55 14.11 5.70
N ALA A 667 -8.70 14.05 7.02
CA ALA A 667 -9.32 15.11 7.82
C ALA A 667 -8.61 16.47 7.66
N LEU A 668 -7.28 16.48 7.60
CA LEU A 668 -6.49 17.70 7.44
C LEU A 668 -6.63 18.38 6.06
N GLN A 669 -7.14 17.68 5.04
CA GLN A 669 -7.41 18.29 3.72
C GLN A 669 -8.55 19.32 3.81
N ALA A 670 -9.62 19.02 4.57
CA ALA A 670 -10.75 19.93 4.79
C ALA A 670 -10.32 21.30 5.36
N ILE A 671 -9.35 21.30 6.28
CA ILE A 671 -8.87 22.53 6.91
C ILE A 671 -8.21 23.47 5.88
N SER A 672 -7.56 22.92 4.84
CA SER A 672 -7.00 23.72 3.75
C SER A 672 -8.08 24.36 2.87
N GLU A 673 -9.25 23.74 2.77
CA GLU A 673 -10.42 24.21 2.00
C GLU A 673 -11.18 25.32 2.76
N TRP A 674 -11.12 25.32 4.09
CA TRP A 674 -11.85 26.26 4.98
C TRP A 674 -11.12 27.59 5.26
N LEU A 675 -9.88 27.77 4.80
CA LEU A 675 -9.11 28.99 5.07
C LEU A 675 -9.80 30.25 4.48
N PRO A 676 -9.59 31.47 5.05
CA PRO A 676 -10.59 32.57 5.02
C PRO A 676 -10.89 33.29 3.68
N LYS A 677 -10.63 32.66 2.53
CA LYS A 677 -11.01 33.14 1.20
C LYS A 677 -12.24 32.41 0.62
N ALA A 678 -12.59 31.23 1.15
CA ALA A 678 -13.75 30.46 0.69
C ALA A 678 -15.05 30.89 1.39
N LYS A 679 -15.68 31.97 0.90
CA LYS A 679 -17.11 32.19 1.23
C LYS A 679 -17.95 31.17 0.47
N MET A 680 -18.63 30.30 1.22
CA MET A 680 -19.41 29.15 0.72
C MET A 680 -18.56 28.10 -0.02
N ALA A 681 -17.70 27.41 0.73
CA ALA A 681 -17.22 26.09 0.31
C ALA A 681 -18.38 25.08 0.31
N THR A 682 -18.50 24.28 -0.75
CA THR A 682 -19.41 23.13 -0.81
C THR A 682 -18.96 22.01 0.13
N PRO A 683 -19.87 21.24 0.74
CA PRO A 683 -19.49 20.08 1.58
C PRO A 683 -18.59 19.09 0.83
N THR A 684 -17.37 18.89 1.32
CA THR A 684 -16.41 17.93 0.75
C THR A 684 -16.42 16.62 1.53
N VAL A 685 -15.99 15.52 0.89
CA VAL A 685 -15.78 14.24 1.58
C VAL A 685 -14.75 14.38 2.72
N SER A 686 -13.72 15.22 2.51
CA SER A 686 -12.76 15.63 3.55
C SER A 686 -13.45 16.18 4.80
N SER A 687 -14.49 17.01 4.63
CA SER A 687 -15.22 17.67 5.73
C SER A 687 -16.00 16.66 6.59
N VAL A 688 -16.53 15.58 5.98
CA VAL A 688 -17.13 14.45 6.73
C VAL A 688 -16.11 13.84 7.67
N ILE A 689 -14.96 13.43 7.12
CA ILE A 689 -13.89 12.75 7.87
C ILE A 689 -13.46 13.63 9.04
N PHE A 690 -13.19 14.91 8.77
CA PHE A 690 -12.79 15.89 9.78
C PHE A 690 -13.78 15.97 10.95
N HIS A 691 -15.08 16.15 10.65
CA HIS A 691 -16.12 16.21 11.68
C HIS A 691 -16.25 14.89 12.46
N SER A 692 -16.14 13.73 11.81
CA SER A 692 -16.15 12.43 12.49
C SER A 692 -15.01 12.25 13.49
N LEU A 693 -13.79 12.73 13.17
CA LEU A 693 -12.63 12.56 14.07
C LEU A 693 -12.76 13.42 15.33
N ILE A 694 -13.25 14.65 15.19
CA ILE A 694 -13.50 15.54 16.34
C ILE A 694 -14.75 15.11 17.12
N ALA A 695 -15.77 14.55 16.47
CA ALA A 695 -16.93 13.94 17.14
C ALA A 695 -16.51 12.76 18.03
N SER A 696 -15.77 11.78 17.48
CA SER A 696 -15.21 10.65 18.24
C SER A 696 -14.38 11.10 19.44
N SER A 697 -13.59 12.16 19.26
CA SER A 697 -12.78 12.74 20.34
C SER A 697 -13.63 13.42 21.42
N ALA A 698 -14.69 14.13 21.02
CA ALA A 698 -15.61 14.78 21.94
C ALA A 698 -16.42 13.74 22.74
N PHE A 699 -16.99 12.71 22.10
CA PHE A 699 -17.69 11.63 22.79
C PHE A 699 -16.78 10.89 23.79
N HIS A 700 -15.55 10.54 23.40
CA HIS A 700 -14.58 9.94 24.32
C HIS A 700 -14.27 10.85 25.53
N LEU A 701 -14.05 12.15 25.31
CA LEU A 701 -13.83 13.11 26.41
C LEU A 701 -15.08 13.26 27.30
N GLY A 702 -16.28 13.15 26.73
CA GLY A 702 -17.54 13.08 27.47
C GLY A 702 -17.58 11.87 28.41
N ASN A 703 -17.09 10.72 27.96
CA ASN A 703 -16.96 9.51 28.78
C ASN A 703 -15.84 9.58 29.85
N CYS A 704 -14.97 10.60 29.82
CA CYS A 704 -13.78 10.68 30.68
C CYS A 704 -13.93 11.54 31.95
N GLY A 705 -14.92 12.43 32.09
CA GLY A 705 -14.91 13.38 33.20
C GLY A 705 -16.07 14.39 33.30
N PRO A 706 -15.96 15.37 34.22
CA PRO A 706 -17.10 16.16 34.72
C PRO A 706 -17.67 17.20 33.75
N GLU A 707 -17.02 17.46 32.61
CA GLU A 707 -17.59 18.30 31.53
C GLU A 707 -18.43 17.47 30.53
N GLN A 708 -18.90 16.28 30.93
CA GLN A 708 -19.61 15.30 30.09
C GLN A 708 -20.64 15.93 29.15
N ALA A 709 -21.65 16.62 29.67
CA ALA A 709 -22.77 17.15 28.86
C ALA A 709 -22.30 18.09 27.73
N LYS A 710 -21.29 18.92 28.00
CA LYS A 710 -20.67 19.84 27.02
C LYS A 710 -19.96 19.07 25.90
N TYR A 711 -19.23 18.02 26.25
CA TYR A 711 -18.49 17.20 25.27
C TYR A 711 -19.39 16.25 24.49
N LEU A 712 -20.45 15.71 25.10
CA LEU A 712 -21.47 14.93 24.40
C LEU A 712 -22.24 15.81 23.39
N ALA A 713 -22.70 16.99 23.80
CA ALA A 713 -23.40 17.93 22.89
C ALA A 713 -22.52 18.33 21.69
N LEU A 714 -21.23 18.62 21.92
CA LEU A 714 -20.27 18.93 20.85
C LEU A 714 -19.99 17.73 19.93
N GLY A 715 -19.99 16.51 20.48
CA GLY A 715 -19.92 15.27 19.71
C GLY A 715 -21.12 15.11 18.79
N SER A 716 -22.34 15.26 19.33
CA SER A 716 -23.59 15.16 18.56
C SER A 716 -23.68 16.23 17.46
N GLN A 717 -23.31 17.48 17.77
CA GLN A 717 -23.26 18.55 16.78
C GLN A 717 -22.34 18.20 15.59
N HIS A 718 -21.12 17.73 15.86
CA HIS A 718 -20.19 17.36 14.79
C HIS A 718 -20.61 16.07 14.05
N ARG A 719 -21.21 15.08 14.72
CA ARG A 719 -21.81 13.90 14.04
C ARG A 719 -22.93 14.31 13.08
N GLN A 720 -23.81 15.23 13.48
CA GLN A 720 -24.90 15.72 12.63
C GLN A 720 -24.37 16.46 11.39
N VAL A 721 -23.34 17.31 11.55
CA VAL A 721 -22.70 17.99 10.41
C VAL A 721 -21.98 16.98 9.51
N ALA A 722 -21.28 15.98 10.07
CA ALA A 722 -20.65 14.91 9.29
C ALA A 722 -21.68 14.14 8.42
N LEU A 723 -22.83 13.78 9.00
CA LEU A 723 -23.93 13.10 8.29
C LEU A 723 -24.48 13.96 7.14
N HIS A 724 -24.78 15.23 7.40
CA HIS A 724 -25.27 16.17 6.37
C HIS A 724 -24.24 16.36 5.25
N CYS A 725 -22.96 16.50 5.58
CA CYS A 725 -21.88 16.57 4.59
C CYS A 725 -21.76 15.26 3.78
N LEU A 726 -21.99 14.09 4.39
CA LEU A 726 -21.91 12.80 3.71
C LEU A 726 -23.08 12.61 2.73
N GLN A 727 -24.30 12.95 3.15
CA GLN A 727 -25.48 13.00 2.27
C GLN A 727 -25.27 13.97 1.09
N SER A 728 -24.66 15.13 1.35
CA SER A 728 -24.35 16.13 0.31
C SER A 728 -23.25 15.70 -0.68
N ALA A 729 -22.32 14.83 -0.26
CA ALA A 729 -21.14 14.47 -1.05
C ALA A 729 -21.27 13.14 -1.81
N ILE A 730 -22.26 12.30 -1.51
CA ILE A 730 -22.49 11.04 -2.23
C ILE A 730 -23.27 11.32 -3.53
N ASN A 731 -22.52 11.53 -4.61
CA ASN A 731 -23.03 11.51 -5.98
C ASN A 731 -22.53 10.24 -6.70
N PRO A 732 -23.38 9.48 -7.41
CA PRO A 732 -22.97 8.29 -8.17
C PRO A 732 -21.78 8.50 -9.12
N ALA A 733 -21.62 9.71 -9.69
CA ALA A 733 -20.50 10.05 -10.56
C ALA A 733 -19.17 10.26 -9.82
N MET A 734 -19.18 10.59 -8.51
CA MET A 734 -17.98 10.81 -7.70
C MET A 734 -17.47 9.53 -7.00
N ALA A 735 -18.31 8.49 -6.90
CA ALA A 735 -17.99 7.26 -6.18
C ALA A 735 -16.74 6.54 -6.68
N THR A 736 -16.38 6.71 -7.96
CA THR A 736 -15.23 6.04 -8.60
C THR A 736 -13.92 6.82 -8.46
N SER A 737 -13.96 8.15 -8.50
CA SER A 737 -12.77 9.02 -8.40
C SER A 737 -12.27 9.15 -6.95
N GLU A 738 -13.18 9.28 -5.99
CA GLU A 738 -12.86 9.58 -4.58
C GLU A 738 -13.00 8.38 -3.63
N TYR A 739 -13.12 7.15 -4.17
CA TYR A 739 -13.30 5.89 -3.43
C TYR A 739 -12.57 5.82 -2.06
N LYS A 740 -11.28 6.19 -2.00
CA LYS A 740 -10.50 6.13 -0.74
C LYS A 740 -10.99 7.13 0.31
N LEU A 741 -11.37 8.34 -0.08
CA LEU A 741 -11.92 9.34 0.83
C LEU A 741 -13.32 8.93 1.28
N LEU A 742 -14.16 8.42 0.38
CA LEU A 742 -15.51 7.92 0.71
C LEU A 742 -15.47 6.72 1.67
N MET A 743 -14.56 5.76 1.45
CA MET A 743 -14.33 4.66 2.40
C MET A 743 -13.87 5.17 3.76
N VAL A 744 -12.92 6.13 3.82
CA VAL A 744 -12.49 6.74 5.09
C VAL A 744 -13.64 7.50 5.76
N ALA A 745 -14.48 8.22 5.00
CA ALA A 745 -15.63 8.95 5.53
C ALA A 745 -16.65 8.00 6.17
N MET A 746 -17.10 6.97 5.44
CA MET A 746 -18.06 5.98 5.95
C MET A 746 -17.50 5.21 7.15
N LEU A 747 -16.26 4.72 7.10
CA LEU A 747 -15.63 4.02 8.22
C LEU A 747 -15.34 4.95 9.41
N SER A 748 -15.10 6.25 9.18
CA SER A 748 -15.00 7.23 10.26
C SER A 748 -16.33 7.48 10.97
N MET A 749 -17.47 7.39 10.27
CA MET A 749 -18.80 7.42 10.90
C MET A 749 -19.02 6.17 11.75
N VAL A 750 -18.71 4.97 11.25
CA VAL A 750 -18.75 3.71 12.03
C VAL A 750 -17.86 3.80 13.27
N THR A 751 -16.72 4.47 13.18
CA THR A 751 -15.79 4.69 14.31
C THR A 751 -16.40 5.55 15.43
N ILE A 752 -17.39 6.40 15.15
CA ILE A 752 -18.09 7.20 16.18
C ILE A 752 -18.87 6.29 17.14
N SER A 753 -19.47 5.22 16.64
CA SER A 753 -20.32 4.30 17.41
C SER A 753 -19.60 3.59 18.56
N ASN A 754 -18.26 3.51 18.52
CA ASN A 754 -17.46 3.04 19.66
C ASN A 754 -17.57 3.95 20.91
N PHE A 755 -17.86 5.24 20.71
CA PHE A 755 -17.80 6.27 21.76
C PHE A 755 -19.17 6.84 22.17
N THR A 756 -20.22 6.59 21.40
CA THR A 756 -21.62 6.94 21.73
C THR A 756 -22.32 5.86 22.55
N THR A 757 -23.30 6.25 23.35
CA THR A 757 -24.20 5.36 24.08
C THR A 757 -25.60 5.41 23.45
N GLY A 758 -26.09 4.28 22.95
CA GLY A 758 -27.42 4.16 22.31
C GLY A 758 -27.47 2.98 21.34
N SER A 759 -28.67 2.57 20.94
CA SER A 759 -28.92 1.53 19.91
C SER A 759 -28.86 2.10 18.48
N ASP A 760 -27.88 2.99 18.23
CA ASP A 760 -27.74 3.73 16.99
C ASP A 760 -27.21 2.82 15.87
N ALA A 761 -28.12 2.08 15.22
CA ALA A 761 -27.82 1.16 14.14
C ALA A 761 -27.29 1.84 12.85
N ASP A 762 -27.12 3.16 12.83
CA ASP A 762 -26.43 3.97 11.80
C ASP A 762 -25.14 3.31 11.28
N PHE A 763 -24.37 2.66 12.16
CA PHE A 763 -23.13 1.98 11.76
C PHE A 763 -23.37 0.86 10.73
N VAL A 764 -24.51 0.17 10.81
CA VAL A 764 -24.93 -0.86 9.85
C VAL A 764 -25.18 -0.22 8.47
N VAL A 765 -25.86 0.93 8.42
CA VAL A 765 -26.10 1.68 7.18
C VAL A 765 -24.78 2.12 6.54
N HIS A 766 -23.82 2.60 7.35
CA HIS A 766 -22.50 2.99 6.86
C HIS A 766 -21.65 1.79 6.38
N LEU A 767 -21.73 0.62 7.04
CA LEU A 767 -21.07 -0.63 6.60
C LEU A 767 -21.72 -1.25 5.36
N GLN A 768 -23.03 -1.14 5.21
CA GLN A 768 -23.73 -1.48 3.97
C GLN A 768 -23.28 -0.53 2.84
N GLY A 769 -23.12 0.76 3.14
CA GLY A 769 -22.55 1.76 2.24
C GLY A 769 -21.16 1.38 1.73
N THR A 770 -20.23 0.97 2.60
CA THR A 770 -18.90 0.52 2.17
C THR A 770 -18.92 -0.81 1.42
N LYS A 771 -19.78 -1.77 1.79
CA LYS A 771 -19.99 -3.02 1.02
C LYS A 771 -20.52 -2.72 -0.40
N GLN A 772 -21.46 -1.79 -0.54
CA GLN A 772 -21.99 -1.40 -1.86
C GLN A 772 -20.96 -0.60 -2.68
N LEU A 773 -20.21 0.33 -2.05
CA LEU A 773 -19.12 1.04 -2.70
C LEU A 773 -18.01 0.09 -3.17
N ARG A 774 -17.73 -0.99 -2.43
CA ARG A 774 -16.86 -2.10 -2.87
C ARG A 774 -17.44 -2.87 -4.06
N LYS A 775 -18.74 -3.15 -4.09
CA LYS A 775 -19.39 -3.82 -5.23
C LYS A 775 -19.24 -3.03 -6.55
N THR A 776 -19.37 -1.70 -6.55
CA THR A 776 -19.13 -0.90 -7.77
C THR A 776 -17.68 -1.01 -8.29
N ARG A 777 -16.73 -1.33 -7.41
CA ARG A 777 -15.30 -1.52 -7.73
C ARG A 777 -14.94 -2.91 -8.26
N ARG A 778 -15.84 -3.93 -8.25
CA ARG A 778 -15.52 -5.32 -8.71
C ARG A 778 -14.90 -5.42 -10.11
N ARG A 779 -15.10 -4.42 -10.97
CA ARG A 779 -14.47 -4.31 -12.30
C ARG A 779 -12.96 -3.97 -12.30
N TRP A 780 -12.34 -3.69 -11.15
CA TRP A 780 -10.96 -3.17 -11.04
C TRP A 780 -10.03 -4.09 -10.24
N LYS A 781 -9.29 -4.99 -10.90
CA LYS A 781 -8.37 -5.96 -10.28
C LYS A 781 -7.08 -5.37 -9.64
N VAL A 782 -6.97 -4.05 -9.48
CA VAL A 782 -5.80 -3.40 -8.87
C VAL A 782 -6.23 -2.48 -7.71
N ILE A 783 -5.63 -2.72 -6.54
CA ILE A 783 -6.00 -2.13 -5.24
C ILE A 783 -4.70 -1.68 -4.55
N SER A 784 -4.60 -0.39 -4.19
CA SER A 784 -3.41 0.12 -3.47
C SER A 784 -3.42 -0.37 -2.01
N ARG A 785 -2.25 -0.48 -1.34
CA ARG A 785 -2.17 -0.92 0.07
C ARG A 785 -3.15 -0.21 0.99
N ALA A 786 -3.27 1.11 0.88
CA ALA A 786 -4.24 1.90 1.65
C ALA A 786 -5.71 1.57 1.28
N THR A 787 -5.99 1.30 0.01
CA THR A 787 -7.31 0.81 -0.44
C THR A 787 -7.60 -0.59 0.12
N ARG A 788 -6.60 -1.48 0.16
CA ARG A 788 -6.74 -2.84 0.69
C ARG A 788 -6.99 -2.80 2.20
N GLN A 789 -6.22 -2.03 2.95
CA GLN A 789 -6.43 -1.83 4.39
C GLN A 789 -7.84 -1.27 4.70
N LEU A 790 -8.37 -0.36 3.88
CA LEU A 790 -9.75 0.12 4.02
C LEU A 790 -10.81 -0.94 3.66
N ASN A 791 -10.51 -1.85 2.72
CA ASN A 791 -11.36 -3.00 2.43
C ASN A 791 -11.31 -4.01 3.59
N GLU A 792 -10.11 -4.47 4.00
CA GLU A 792 -9.88 -5.38 5.14
C GLU A 792 -10.59 -4.89 6.41
N ILE A 793 -10.51 -3.58 6.72
CA ILE A 793 -11.31 -2.97 7.80
C ILE A 793 -12.80 -3.16 7.54
N SER A 794 -13.33 -2.70 6.40
CA SER A 794 -14.76 -2.82 6.09
C SER A 794 -15.28 -4.26 6.07
N ASP A 795 -14.46 -5.22 5.66
CA ASP A 795 -14.77 -6.65 5.64
C ASP A 795 -14.89 -7.19 7.06
N PHE A 796 -13.89 -6.94 7.91
CA PHE A 796 -13.90 -7.43 9.28
C PHE A 796 -14.97 -6.75 10.15
N LEU A 797 -15.21 -5.44 9.97
CA LEU A 797 -16.32 -4.76 10.66
C LEU A 797 -17.69 -5.33 10.24
N TYR A 798 -17.86 -5.70 8.97
CA TYR A 798 -19.07 -6.38 8.49
C TYR A 798 -19.18 -7.81 9.04
N LEU A 799 -18.09 -8.57 9.07
CA LEU A 799 -18.03 -9.90 9.68
C LEU A 799 -18.41 -9.88 11.15
N LEU A 800 -17.81 -9.00 11.95
CA LEU A 800 -18.12 -8.89 13.38
C LEU A 800 -19.59 -8.51 13.60
N THR A 801 -20.14 -7.60 12.79
CA THR A 801 -21.58 -7.30 12.81
C THR A 801 -22.42 -8.54 12.48
N ARG A 802 -22.03 -9.35 11.48
CA ARG A 802 -22.68 -10.61 11.09
C ARG A 802 -22.63 -11.68 12.19
N THR A 803 -21.59 -11.71 13.04
CA THR A 803 -21.52 -12.70 14.14
C THR A 803 -22.63 -12.55 15.20
N VAL A 804 -23.23 -11.35 15.29
CA VAL A 804 -24.35 -11.04 16.19
C VAL A 804 -25.65 -10.66 15.43
N SER A 805 -25.63 -10.72 14.09
CA SER A 805 -26.80 -10.44 13.24
C SER A 805 -27.32 -11.73 12.62
N PHE A 806 -28.26 -12.39 13.29
CA PHE A 806 -28.74 -13.73 12.93
C PHE A 806 -29.91 -13.73 11.92
N SER A 807 -30.18 -12.62 11.24
CA SER A 807 -31.35 -12.39 10.39
C SER A 807 -31.13 -12.68 8.90
N PHE A 808 -30.14 -13.52 8.55
CA PHE A 808 -29.81 -13.85 7.17
C PHE A 808 -30.07 -15.33 6.88
N THR A 809 -31.00 -15.59 5.95
CA THR A 809 -31.29 -16.92 5.41
C THR A 809 -30.83 -16.96 3.95
N PRO A 810 -29.79 -17.75 3.59
CA PRO A 810 -29.37 -17.96 2.21
C PRO A 810 -30.39 -18.82 1.46
N GLY A 811 -30.13 -19.09 0.19
CA GLY A 811 -30.84 -20.16 -0.54
C GLY A 811 -30.37 -21.57 -0.15
N PRO A 812 -30.78 -22.60 -0.90
CA PRO A 812 -30.25 -23.96 -0.74
C PRO A 812 -28.72 -24.00 -0.89
N TRP A 813 -28.10 -25.05 -0.36
CA TRP A 813 -26.66 -25.27 -0.50
C TRP A 813 -26.28 -25.36 -1.99
N PRO A 814 -25.27 -24.58 -2.44
CA PRO A 814 -24.86 -24.58 -3.84
C PRO A 814 -24.34 -25.94 -4.29
N SER A 815 -24.79 -26.40 -5.46
CA SER A 815 -24.06 -27.40 -6.25
C SER A 815 -22.72 -26.84 -6.70
N GLU A 816 -21.75 -27.72 -7.02
CA GLU A 816 -20.36 -27.35 -7.32
C GLU A 816 -20.21 -26.33 -8.49
N ASP A 817 -21.20 -26.23 -9.37
CA ASP A 817 -21.27 -25.30 -10.51
C ASP A 817 -21.69 -23.85 -10.18
N ALA A 818 -21.91 -23.48 -8.90
CA ALA A 818 -22.48 -22.18 -8.53
C ALA A 818 -21.44 -21.02 -8.51
N GLU A 819 -21.27 -20.32 -9.62
CA GLU A 819 -20.23 -19.28 -9.82
C GLU A 819 -20.34 -17.99 -8.95
N ASP A 820 -21.42 -17.76 -8.20
CA ASP A 820 -21.75 -16.44 -7.59
C ASP A 820 -21.73 -16.41 -6.04
N ILE A 821 -20.83 -17.18 -5.42
CA ILE A 821 -20.54 -17.09 -3.97
C ILE A 821 -19.60 -15.90 -3.71
N ASP A 822 -20.00 -14.94 -2.86
CA ASP A 822 -19.13 -13.84 -2.41
C ASP A 822 -17.82 -14.42 -1.81
N GLU A 823 -16.66 -14.07 -2.40
CA GLU A 823 -15.33 -14.57 -2.00
C GLU A 823 -15.05 -14.36 -0.50
N PRO A 824 -14.54 -15.38 0.24
CA PRO A 824 -14.23 -15.25 1.66
C PRO A 824 -13.11 -14.23 1.96
N ILE A 825 -13.21 -13.56 3.11
CA ILE A 825 -12.37 -12.41 3.50
C ILE A 825 -10.85 -12.70 3.43
N ALA A 826 -10.43 -13.94 3.70
CA ALA A 826 -9.02 -14.33 3.69
C ALA A 826 -8.52 -14.95 2.38
N SER A 827 -9.37 -15.19 1.37
CA SER A 827 -8.88 -15.51 0.01
C SER A 827 -8.08 -14.33 -0.59
N GLN A 828 -8.37 -13.11 -0.10
CA GLN A 828 -7.71 -11.86 -0.47
C GLN A 828 -6.64 -11.39 0.55
N ALA A 829 -6.38 -12.14 1.63
CA ALA A 829 -5.48 -11.74 2.71
C ALA A 829 -4.01 -12.09 2.42
N GLU A 830 -3.25 -11.09 1.96
CA GLU A 830 -1.79 -11.20 1.82
C GLU A 830 -1.06 -11.23 3.17
N PRO A 831 0.20 -11.74 3.24
CA PRO A 831 1.02 -11.80 4.47
C PRO A 831 1.25 -10.45 5.18
N ASP A 832 0.95 -9.34 4.52
CA ASP A 832 1.15 -7.96 4.99
C ASP A 832 -0.17 -7.29 5.47
N SER A 833 -1.22 -8.10 5.70
CA SER A 833 -2.57 -7.72 6.14
C SER A 833 -2.58 -6.94 7.47
N CYS A 834 -3.62 -6.12 7.67
CA CYS A 834 -3.79 -5.34 8.88
C CYS A 834 -4.41 -6.08 10.08
N PHE A 835 -5.06 -7.23 9.89
CA PHE A 835 -5.81 -7.92 10.95
C PHE A 835 -5.01 -8.12 12.25
N GLY A 836 -3.75 -8.56 12.11
CA GLY A 836 -2.88 -8.87 13.26
C GLY A 836 -2.69 -7.69 14.22
N TYR A 837 -2.42 -6.48 13.71
CA TYR A 837 -2.23 -5.30 14.57
C TYR A 837 -3.50 -4.47 14.80
N MET A 838 -4.51 -4.59 13.92
CA MET A 838 -5.79 -3.89 14.05
C MET A 838 -6.72 -4.52 15.07
N TYR A 839 -6.73 -5.86 15.16
CA TYR A 839 -7.72 -6.59 15.96
C TYR A 839 -7.12 -7.71 16.82
N GLY A 840 -5.83 -8.04 16.65
CA GLY A 840 -5.19 -9.13 17.38
C GLY A 840 -5.53 -10.54 16.85
N ILE A 841 -6.14 -10.63 15.66
CA ILE A 841 -6.57 -11.87 15.02
C ILE A 841 -5.68 -12.22 13.82
N THR A 842 -5.59 -13.49 13.45
CA THR A 842 -4.98 -13.92 12.19
C THR A 842 -6.00 -13.99 11.03
N PRO A 843 -5.57 -13.95 9.76
CA PRO A 843 -6.47 -14.12 8.62
C PRO A 843 -7.17 -15.49 8.60
N ALA A 844 -6.52 -16.54 9.12
CA ALA A 844 -7.09 -17.88 9.16
C ALA A 844 -8.34 -17.93 10.06
N ILE A 845 -8.21 -17.52 11.33
CA ILE A 845 -9.32 -17.48 12.29
C ILE A 845 -10.44 -16.58 11.77
N ALA A 846 -10.12 -15.45 11.13
CA ALA A 846 -11.12 -14.56 10.53
C ALA A 846 -11.98 -15.27 9.44
N VAL A 847 -11.38 -16.15 8.62
CA VAL A 847 -12.14 -16.92 7.62
C VAL A 847 -12.91 -18.08 8.25
N ASP A 848 -12.35 -18.78 9.24
CA ASP A 848 -13.08 -19.86 9.90
C ASP A 848 -14.31 -19.32 10.69
N ILE A 849 -14.26 -18.09 11.22
CA ILE A 849 -15.43 -17.37 11.78
C ILE A 849 -16.45 -17.00 10.69
N GLU A 850 -16.00 -16.51 9.53
CA GLU A 850 -16.91 -16.20 8.40
C GLU A 850 -17.59 -17.45 7.85
N GLU A 851 -16.83 -18.53 7.70
CA GLU A 851 -17.34 -19.82 7.26
C GLU A 851 -18.27 -20.44 8.28
N THR A 852 -17.99 -20.29 9.59
CA THR A 852 -18.93 -20.65 10.66
C THR A 852 -20.27 -19.93 10.50
N CYS A 853 -20.26 -18.63 10.19
CA CYS A 853 -21.49 -17.89 9.92
C CYS A 853 -22.21 -18.44 8.69
N ARG A 854 -21.50 -18.59 7.56
CA ARG A 854 -22.04 -19.08 6.28
C ARG A 854 -22.64 -20.49 6.38
N LEU A 855 -21.94 -21.44 7.00
CA LEU A 855 -22.44 -22.82 7.12
C LEU A 855 -23.63 -22.91 8.06
N ALA A 856 -23.61 -22.21 9.20
CA ALA A 856 -24.76 -22.15 10.11
C ALA A 856 -25.98 -21.46 9.47
N GLU A 857 -25.76 -20.46 8.61
CA GLU A 857 -26.82 -19.83 7.81
C GLU A 857 -27.46 -20.81 6.82
N TYR A 858 -26.68 -21.66 6.14
CA TYR A 858 -27.24 -22.74 5.29
C TYR A 858 -27.95 -23.83 6.09
N LEU A 859 -27.42 -24.25 7.24
CA LEU A 859 -28.08 -25.23 8.11
C LEU A 859 -29.46 -24.74 8.58
N LEU A 860 -29.58 -23.46 8.93
CA LEU A 860 -30.86 -22.82 9.28
C LEU A 860 -31.87 -22.81 8.12
N TRP A 861 -31.43 -22.83 6.86
CA TRP A 861 -32.33 -22.97 5.70
C TRP A 861 -32.95 -24.37 5.64
N TYR A 862 -32.14 -25.43 5.73
CA TYR A 862 -32.63 -26.81 5.73
C TYR A 862 -33.50 -27.14 6.95
N GLU A 863 -33.17 -26.59 8.12
CA GLU A 863 -34.00 -26.69 9.32
C GLU A 863 -35.35 -25.98 9.18
N GLY A 864 -35.46 -24.96 8.31
CA GLY A 864 -36.70 -24.26 8.00
C GLY A 864 -37.54 -24.88 6.88
N THR A 865 -36.96 -25.69 6.00
CA THR A 865 -37.66 -26.33 4.86
C THR A 865 -38.04 -27.79 5.08
N GLU A 866 -37.58 -28.41 6.18
CA GLU A 866 -37.65 -29.86 6.44
C GLU A 866 -36.97 -30.74 5.35
N GLU A 867 -36.16 -30.16 4.47
CA GLU A 867 -35.38 -30.90 3.47
C GLU A 867 -34.17 -31.60 4.09
N PRO A 868 -33.75 -32.79 3.58
CA PRO A 868 -32.58 -33.49 4.07
C PRO A 868 -31.30 -32.70 3.79
N ILE A 869 -30.49 -32.45 4.83
CA ILE A 869 -29.21 -31.73 4.74
C ILE A 869 -28.27 -32.47 3.77
N PRO A 870 -27.70 -31.81 2.76
CA PRO A 870 -26.78 -32.44 1.81
C PRO A 870 -25.48 -32.93 2.47
N GLU A 871 -24.97 -34.08 2.00
CA GLU A 871 -23.73 -34.70 2.50
C GLU A 871 -22.54 -33.72 2.42
N GLY A 872 -22.37 -33.01 1.29
CA GLY A 872 -21.30 -32.00 1.14
C GLY A 872 -21.41 -30.77 2.05
N LEU A 873 -22.60 -30.45 2.60
CA LEU A 873 -22.75 -29.41 3.63
C LEU A 873 -22.30 -29.95 5.00
N LEU A 874 -22.55 -31.22 5.29
CA LEU A 874 -22.04 -31.89 6.50
C LEU A 874 -20.51 -32.05 6.42
N GLU A 875 -19.95 -32.51 5.29
CA GLU A 875 -18.51 -32.58 5.06
C GLU A 875 -17.81 -31.22 5.22
N ALA A 876 -18.43 -30.13 4.74
CA ALA A 876 -17.93 -28.77 4.95
C ALA A 876 -17.93 -28.37 6.45
N CYS A 877 -18.97 -28.74 7.19
CA CYS A 877 -19.06 -28.49 8.63
C CYS A 877 -18.03 -29.29 9.44
N GLU A 878 -17.77 -30.55 9.08
CA GLU A 878 -16.72 -31.37 9.69
C GLU A 878 -15.32 -30.83 9.35
N SER A 879 -15.07 -30.51 8.07
CA SER A 879 -13.81 -29.93 7.59
C SER A 879 -13.46 -28.59 8.27
N LEU A 880 -14.45 -27.75 8.58
CA LEU A 880 -14.26 -26.54 9.38
C LEU A 880 -13.91 -26.85 10.84
N GLY A 881 -14.57 -27.83 11.45
CA GLY A 881 -14.24 -28.31 12.79
C GLY A 881 -12.82 -28.85 12.89
N ASP A 882 -12.39 -29.64 11.90
CA ASP A 882 -11.02 -30.16 11.80
C ASP A 882 -9.99 -29.05 11.62
N ARG A 883 -10.26 -28.01 10.82
CA ARG A 883 -9.34 -26.86 10.70
C ARG A 883 -9.18 -26.12 12.01
N LEU A 884 -10.29 -25.82 12.69
CA LEU A 884 -10.28 -25.17 14.00
C LEU A 884 -9.50 -26.01 15.01
N CYS A 885 -9.82 -27.31 15.16
CA CYS A 885 -9.19 -28.20 16.14
C CYS A 885 -7.68 -28.46 15.89
N ASN A 886 -7.21 -28.27 14.66
CA ASN A 886 -5.79 -28.42 14.29
C ASN A 886 -5.05 -27.08 14.12
N TRP A 887 -5.68 -25.94 14.40
CA TRP A 887 -5.03 -24.64 14.32
C TRP A 887 -3.94 -24.48 15.39
N SER A 888 -2.87 -23.77 15.06
CA SER A 888 -1.82 -23.39 16.00
C SER A 888 -1.02 -22.21 15.46
N LEU A 889 -0.76 -21.21 16.31
CA LEU A 889 -0.01 -20.01 15.95
C LEU A 889 1.42 -20.28 15.44
N ASP A 890 2.01 -21.42 15.81
CA ASP A 890 3.33 -21.88 15.34
C ASP A 890 3.35 -22.33 13.85
N LEU A 891 2.17 -22.43 13.23
CA LEU A 891 1.98 -22.68 11.79
C LEU A 891 1.92 -21.39 10.95
N GLU A 892 1.74 -20.23 11.59
CA GLU A 892 1.53 -18.93 10.93
C GLU A 892 2.79 -18.04 10.87
N ASP A 893 2.89 -17.18 9.83
CA ASP A 893 4.05 -16.31 9.58
C ASP A 893 3.95 -14.93 10.29
N VAL A 894 3.49 -14.96 11.55
CA VAL A 894 3.20 -13.78 12.39
C VAL A 894 4.37 -12.79 12.47
N ARG A 895 5.61 -13.31 12.50
CA ARG A 895 6.81 -12.55 12.88
C ARG A 895 7.28 -11.56 11.80
N GLN A 896 6.67 -11.56 10.61
CA GLN A 896 6.93 -10.56 9.58
C GLN A 896 5.96 -9.37 9.65
N ALA A 897 4.73 -9.58 10.11
CA ALA A 897 3.69 -8.56 10.21
C ALA A 897 3.80 -7.68 11.49
N MET A 898 4.62 -8.08 12.46
CA MET A 898 4.74 -7.42 13.76
C MET A 898 6.07 -6.67 13.96
N ASN A 899 6.04 -5.61 14.78
CA ASN A 899 7.25 -5.02 15.33
C ASN A 899 8.02 -6.05 16.17
N GLN A 900 9.36 -6.02 16.11
CA GLN A 900 10.24 -6.97 16.80
C GLN A 900 10.36 -6.76 18.33
N ASP A 901 9.34 -6.15 18.94
CA ASP A 901 9.25 -5.90 20.37
C ASP A 901 8.61 -7.10 21.09
N ALA A 902 9.21 -7.53 22.20
CA ALA A 902 8.82 -8.78 22.87
C ALA A 902 7.46 -8.66 23.60
N GLU A 903 7.17 -7.53 24.25
CA GLU A 903 5.89 -7.30 24.92
C GLU A 903 4.76 -7.21 23.88
N THR A 904 5.05 -6.60 22.74
CA THR A 904 4.12 -6.47 21.60
C THR A 904 3.77 -7.82 20.99
N LEU A 905 4.74 -8.73 20.85
CA LEU A 905 4.49 -10.10 20.39
C LEU A 905 3.69 -10.90 21.43
N GLU A 906 4.05 -10.83 22.71
CA GLU A 906 3.36 -11.51 23.82
C GLU A 906 1.86 -11.12 23.90
N ILE A 907 1.55 -9.83 23.74
CA ILE A 907 0.17 -9.33 23.65
C ILE A 907 -0.58 -9.93 22.46
N PHE A 908 0.06 -10.05 21.29
CA PHE A 908 -0.60 -10.63 20.12
C PHE A 908 -0.81 -12.13 20.24
N GLN A 909 0.13 -12.88 20.83
CA GLN A 909 -0.05 -14.32 21.04
C GLN A 909 -1.31 -14.59 21.86
N HIS A 910 -1.42 -13.97 23.05
CA HIS A 910 -2.62 -14.09 23.88
C HIS A 910 -3.90 -13.63 23.18
N HIS A 911 -3.87 -12.57 22.37
CA HIS A 911 -5.03 -12.18 21.57
C HIS A 911 -5.41 -13.22 20.52
N ALA A 912 -4.45 -13.73 19.74
CA ALA A 912 -4.71 -14.69 18.67
C ALA A 912 -5.23 -16.03 19.23
N ASP A 913 -4.62 -16.51 20.32
CA ASP A 913 -5.05 -17.72 21.01
C ASP A 913 -6.47 -17.55 21.61
N ALA A 914 -6.77 -16.39 22.21
CA ALA A 914 -8.13 -16.06 22.70
C ALA A 914 -9.17 -15.97 21.56
N TRP A 915 -8.82 -15.38 20.41
CA TRP A 915 -9.67 -15.36 19.20
C TRP A 915 -9.95 -16.76 18.68
N HIS A 916 -8.92 -17.62 18.60
CA HIS A 916 -9.06 -19.01 18.17
C HIS A 916 -10.00 -19.81 19.09
N LEU A 917 -9.76 -19.78 20.40
CA LEU A 917 -10.58 -20.51 21.37
C LEU A 917 -12.04 -20.00 21.38
N ALA A 918 -12.26 -18.69 21.22
CA ALA A 918 -13.60 -18.12 21.07
C ALA A 918 -14.27 -18.54 19.74
N ALA A 919 -13.52 -18.66 18.65
CA ALA A 919 -14.02 -19.18 17.38
C ALA A 919 -14.43 -20.66 17.48
N VAL A 920 -13.70 -21.49 18.25
CA VAL A 920 -14.07 -22.88 18.56
C VAL A 920 -15.41 -22.94 19.31
N ILE A 921 -15.58 -22.16 20.38
CA ILE A 921 -16.86 -22.05 21.11
C ILE A 921 -17.98 -21.59 20.16
N TYR A 922 -17.73 -20.56 19.35
CA TYR A 922 -18.69 -20.02 18.41
C TYR A 922 -19.12 -21.05 17.36
N TYR A 923 -18.19 -21.85 16.82
CA TYR A 923 -18.47 -22.98 15.93
C TYR A 923 -19.29 -24.08 16.62
N HIS A 924 -18.91 -24.51 17.83
CA HIS A 924 -19.67 -25.50 18.60
C HIS A 924 -21.10 -25.03 18.89
N ARG A 925 -21.32 -23.73 19.15
CA ARG A 925 -22.66 -23.16 19.37
C ARG A 925 -23.46 -22.98 18.07
N ARG A 926 -22.84 -22.47 17.00
CA ARG A 926 -23.52 -22.16 15.72
C ARG A 926 -23.82 -23.38 14.85
N ILE A 927 -22.99 -24.42 14.90
CA ILE A 927 -23.05 -25.58 13.99
C ILE A 927 -23.33 -26.88 14.75
N GLN A 928 -22.50 -27.25 15.73
CA GLN A 928 -22.66 -28.51 16.46
C GLN A 928 -23.73 -28.47 17.58
N LYS A 929 -24.25 -27.28 17.89
CA LYS A 929 -25.26 -27.01 18.95
C LYS A 929 -24.88 -27.56 20.34
N CYS A 930 -23.59 -27.56 20.67
CA CYS A 930 -23.09 -28.14 21.93
C CYS A 930 -23.47 -27.30 23.16
N HIS A 931 -23.88 -27.99 24.25
CA HIS A 931 -24.14 -27.35 25.54
C HIS A 931 -22.89 -26.67 26.12
N SER A 932 -23.08 -25.50 26.74
CA SER A 932 -22.03 -24.64 27.29
C SER A 932 -21.18 -25.31 28.39
N GLU A 933 -21.71 -26.35 29.04
CA GLU A 933 -20.97 -27.18 30.00
C GLU A 933 -19.74 -27.87 29.37
N ASN A 934 -19.75 -28.14 28.06
CA ASN A 934 -18.62 -28.75 27.36
C ASN A 934 -17.46 -27.76 27.13
N HIS A 935 -17.69 -26.45 27.32
CA HIS A 935 -16.71 -25.40 27.00
C HIS A 935 -15.95 -24.86 28.20
N GLN A 936 -16.18 -25.35 29.43
CA GLN A 936 -15.63 -24.75 30.65
C GLN A 936 -14.09 -24.66 30.68
N GLN A 937 -13.37 -25.58 30.02
CA GLN A 937 -11.91 -25.46 29.86
C GLN A 937 -11.54 -24.32 28.89
N LEU A 938 -12.15 -24.28 27.69
CA LEU A 938 -11.91 -23.23 26.70
C LEU A 938 -12.21 -21.84 27.27
N LEU A 939 -13.31 -21.71 28.03
CA LEU A 939 -13.70 -20.49 28.73
C LEU A 939 -12.65 -20.02 29.74
N ALA A 940 -12.06 -20.95 30.51
CA ALA A 940 -10.98 -20.62 31.45
C ALA A 940 -9.69 -20.17 30.74
N GLU A 941 -9.33 -20.82 29.62
CA GLU A 941 -8.14 -20.48 28.84
C GLU A 941 -8.27 -19.12 28.13
N ILE A 942 -9.45 -18.79 27.56
CA ILE A 942 -9.73 -17.43 27.03
C ILE A 942 -9.65 -16.40 28.15
N ALA A 943 -10.21 -16.68 29.32
CA ALA A 943 -10.14 -15.76 30.46
C ALA A 943 -8.70 -15.50 30.91
N GLU A 944 -7.85 -16.54 30.99
CA GLU A 944 -6.42 -16.40 31.30
C GLU A 944 -5.72 -15.48 30.30
N HIS A 945 -5.90 -15.72 28.99
CA HIS A 945 -5.28 -14.89 27.95
C HIS A 945 -5.78 -13.44 27.96
N MET A 946 -7.08 -13.22 28.12
CA MET A 946 -7.69 -11.89 28.11
C MET A 946 -7.33 -11.06 29.36
N HIS A 947 -7.07 -11.70 30.51
CA HIS A 947 -6.45 -11.03 31.68
C HIS A 947 -4.94 -10.82 31.51
N ALA A 948 -4.21 -11.79 30.95
CA ALA A 948 -2.77 -11.70 30.72
C ALA A 948 -2.40 -10.48 29.86
N VAL A 949 -3.15 -10.21 28.78
CA VAL A 949 -2.99 -8.99 27.97
C VAL A 949 -3.03 -7.71 28.81
N GLU A 950 -4.03 -7.59 29.69
CA GLU A 950 -4.21 -6.39 30.52
C GLU A 950 -3.17 -6.30 31.65
N ASP A 951 -2.64 -7.43 32.12
CA ASP A 951 -1.49 -7.47 33.05
C ASP A 951 -0.17 -7.08 32.35
N ILE A 952 0.04 -7.48 31.08
CA ILE A 952 1.18 -7.05 30.26
C ILE A 952 1.12 -5.53 30.01
N LYS A 953 -0.04 -4.98 29.69
CA LYS A 953 -0.23 -3.51 29.60
C LYS A 953 0.03 -2.83 30.95
N THR A 954 -0.46 -3.39 32.06
CA THR A 954 -0.30 -2.80 33.39
C THR A 954 1.16 -2.84 33.89
N ARG A 955 1.94 -3.87 33.54
CA ARG A 955 3.36 -4.00 33.91
C ARG A 955 4.30 -3.22 32.98
N SER A 956 3.89 -2.88 31.75
CA SER A 956 4.74 -2.19 30.78
C SER A 956 5.07 -0.76 31.20
N LYS A 957 6.30 -0.35 30.90
CA LYS A 957 6.80 1.03 31.08
C LYS A 957 6.52 1.93 29.87
N SER A 958 5.99 1.37 28.78
CA SER A 958 5.62 2.12 27.59
C SER A 958 4.31 2.88 27.84
N THR A 959 4.35 4.20 27.85
CA THR A 959 3.12 5.00 27.93
C THR A 959 2.21 4.84 26.71
N LYS A 960 2.67 4.19 25.63
CA LYS A 960 1.90 4.02 24.38
C LYS A 960 1.05 2.76 24.35
N THR A 961 1.46 1.68 25.02
CA THR A 961 0.68 0.42 25.14
C THR A 961 -0.51 0.57 26.07
N ASN A 962 -0.39 1.46 27.07
CA ASN A 962 -1.35 1.55 28.18
C ASN A 962 -2.62 2.34 27.83
N PHE A 963 -2.75 2.79 26.57
CA PHE A 963 -3.93 3.44 26.01
C PHE A 963 -4.57 2.62 24.87
N MET A 964 -4.24 1.34 24.74
CA MET A 964 -4.65 0.49 23.61
C MET A 964 -5.74 -0.49 24.08
N ALA A 965 -6.98 -0.29 23.66
CA ALA A 965 -8.09 -1.12 24.11
C ALA A 965 -7.98 -2.54 23.50
N PRO A 966 -8.30 -3.61 24.25
CA PRO A 966 -8.53 -4.92 23.66
C PRO A 966 -9.79 -4.88 22.79
N ILE A 967 -9.84 -5.66 21.71
CA ILE A 967 -11.10 -5.95 21.02
C ILE A 967 -11.92 -6.88 21.90
N THR A 968 -13.20 -6.60 22.08
CA THR A 968 -14.04 -7.31 23.05
C THR A 968 -14.58 -8.65 22.56
N TRP A 969 -14.67 -8.91 21.25
CA TRP A 969 -15.39 -10.08 20.70
C TRP A 969 -15.06 -11.43 21.35
N PRO A 970 -13.79 -11.82 21.59
CA PRO A 970 -13.48 -13.10 22.24
C PRO A 970 -14.05 -13.21 23.65
N ALA A 971 -13.97 -12.11 24.41
CA ALA A 971 -14.53 -12.03 25.76
C ALA A 971 -16.07 -11.93 25.73
N PHE A 972 -16.68 -11.33 24.71
CA PHE A 972 -18.14 -11.32 24.54
C PHE A 972 -18.67 -12.74 24.32
N VAL A 973 -18.18 -13.45 23.30
CA VAL A 973 -18.59 -14.84 23.01
C VAL A 973 -18.38 -15.74 24.22
N ALA A 974 -17.22 -15.65 24.87
CA ALA A 974 -16.92 -16.45 26.05
C ALA A 974 -17.81 -16.08 27.25
N SER A 975 -18.07 -14.80 27.51
CA SER A 975 -18.97 -14.40 28.61
C SER A 975 -20.41 -14.86 28.38
N CYS A 976 -20.91 -14.79 27.14
CA CYS A 976 -22.27 -15.24 26.79
C CYS A 976 -22.49 -16.74 27.05
N ASP A 977 -21.45 -17.56 26.89
CA ASP A 977 -21.51 -19.01 27.13
C ASP A 977 -21.00 -19.42 28.53
N ALA A 978 -20.55 -18.46 29.36
CA ALA A 978 -19.95 -18.74 30.65
C ALA A 978 -20.95 -19.24 31.70
N SER A 979 -20.52 -20.25 32.48
CA SER A 979 -21.20 -20.66 33.72
C SER A 979 -20.54 -20.00 34.95
N ASP A 980 -19.21 -19.97 35.02
CA ASP A 980 -18.50 -19.13 35.99
C ASP A 980 -18.41 -17.67 35.48
N ARG A 981 -19.08 -16.78 36.21
CA ARG A 981 -19.20 -15.34 35.89
C ARG A 981 -18.04 -14.52 36.44
N GLY A 982 -17.36 -14.98 37.50
CA GLY A 982 -16.39 -14.20 38.27
C GLY A 982 -15.18 -13.70 37.46
N PRO A 983 -14.52 -14.55 36.64
CA PRO A 983 -13.42 -14.12 35.77
C PRO A 983 -13.83 -13.05 34.76
N TRP A 984 -15.06 -13.13 34.26
CA TRP A 984 -15.62 -12.22 33.25
C TRP A 984 -16.05 -10.89 33.86
N GLU A 985 -16.78 -10.89 34.98
CA GLU A 985 -17.08 -9.68 35.76
C GLU A 985 -15.80 -8.88 36.03
N HIS A 986 -14.74 -9.56 36.49
CA HIS A 986 -13.46 -8.90 36.73
C HIS A 986 -12.83 -8.31 35.45
N TRP A 987 -12.94 -9.00 34.32
CA TRP A 987 -12.40 -8.53 33.04
C TRP A 987 -13.17 -7.30 32.51
N TRP A 988 -14.50 -7.36 32.50
CA TRP A 988 -15.35 -6.27 32.04
C TRP A 988 -15.21 -5.02 32.93
N GLU A 989 -15.02 -5.18 34.25
CA GLU A 989 -14.65 -4.05 35.12
C GLU A 989 -13.28 -3.43 34.76
N ARG A 990 -12.26 -4.25 34.47
CA ARG A 990 -10.92 -3.76 34.10
C ARG A 990 -10.96 -2.87 32.86
N ILE A 991 -11.65 -3.30 31.79
CA ILE A 991 -11.64 -2.55 30.51
C ILE A 991 -12.45 -1.25 30.53
N LYS A 992 -13.29 -0.99 31.54
CA LYS A 992 -13.96 0.33 31.72
C LYS A 992 -12.97 1.48 31.83
N CYS A 993 -11.71 1.22 32.19
CA CYS A 993 -10.66 2.24 32.25
C CYS A 993 -10.40 2.93 30.90
N TYR A 994 -10.64 2.26 29.77
CA TYR A 994 -10.46 2.77 28.40
C TYR A 994 -11.53 3.77 27.92
N ARG A 995 -12.63 3.95 28.66
CA ARG A 995 -13.72 4.93 28.39
C ARG A 995 -14.41 4.83 27.02
N VAL A 996 -14.24 3.72 26.32
CA VAL A 996 -15.11 3.26 25.23
C VAL A 996 -16.57 3.20 25.76
N ALA A 997 -17.55 3.50 24.91
CA ALA A 997 -18.97 3.41 25.27
C ALA A 997 -19.55 2.06 24.90
N ASN A 998 -19.23 1.59 23.70
CA ASN A 998 -19.71 0.33 23.15
C ASN A 998 -19.47 -0.90 24.06
N SER A 999 -18.31 -1.01 24.70
CA SER A 999 -18.00 -2.08 25.64
C SER A 999 -18.91 -2.09 26.91
N ARG A 1000 -19.49 -0.94 27.29
CA ARG A 1000 -20.52 -0.88 28.36
C ARG A 1000 -21.88 -1.39 27.88
N THR A 1001 -22.22 -1.16 26.62
CA THR A 1001 -23.42 -1.73 25.98
C THR A 1001 -23.30 -3.25 25.88
N GLN A 1002 -22.16 -3.75 25.38
CA GLN A 1002 -21.89 -5.19 25.31
C GLN A 1002 -21.96 -5.86 26.69
N TRP A 1003 -21.39 -5.24 27.73
CA TRP A 1003 -21.48 -5.76 29.08
C TRP A 1003 -22.93 -5.83 29.60
N LYS A 1004 -23.76 -4.80 29.38
CA LYS A 1004 -25.20 -4.86 29.70
C LYS A 1004 -25.90 -6.05 29.02
N VAL A 1005 -25.57 -6.34 27.75
CA VAL A 1005 -26.16 -7.47 27.02
C VAL A 1005 -25.72 -8.81 27.60
N VAL A 1006 -24.44 -8.97 27.95
CA VAL A 1006 -23.93 -10.17 28.66
C VAL A 1006 -24.67 -10.38 29.99
N GLN A 1007 -24.84 -9.32 30.78
CA GLN A 1007 -25.59 -9.39 32.05
C GLN A 1007 -27.05 -9.81 31.82
N ARG A 1008 -27.73 -9.27 30.79
CA ARG A 1008 -29.11 -9.65 30.47
C ARG A 1008 -29.24 -11.09 29.95
N LEU A 1009 -28.24 -11.60 29.23
CA LEU A 1009 -28.16 -13.02 28.84
C LEU A 1009 -28.00 -13.93 30.08
N TRP A 1010 -27.20 -13.53 31.07
CA TRP A 1010 -27.06 -14.25 32.34
C TRP A 1010 -28.34 -14.23 33.17
N GLU A 1011 -29.04 -13.10 33.26
CA GLU A 1011 -30.37 -13.03 33.89
C GLU A 1011 -31.37 -13.97 33.20
N ARG A 1012 -31.38 -13.97 31.86
CA ARG A 1012 -32.26 -14.86 31.08
C ARG A 1012 -31.91 -16.34 31.24
N ARG A 1013 -30.63 -16.65 31.46
CA ARG A 1013 -30.19 -17.99 31.86
C ARG A 1013 -30.70 -18.37 33.26
N ASP A 1014 -30.58 -17.47 34.23
CA ASP A 1014 -31.09 -17.68 35.60
C ASP A 1014 -32.62 -17.86 35.62
N GLU A 1015 -33.37 -17.13 34.78
CA GLU A 1015 -34.82 -17.30 34.58
C GLU A 1015 -35.16 -18.73 34.09
N LEU A 1016 -34.37 -19.28 33.16
CA LEU A 1016 -34.60 -20.60 32.56
C LEU A 1016 -34.17 -21.76 33.48
N GLU A 1017 -33.04 -21.63 34.17
CA GLU A 1017 -32.60 -22.59 35.19
C GLU A 1017 -33.60 -22.66 36.35
N GLN A 1018 -34.17 -21.53 36.78
CA GLN A 1018 -35.28 -21.48 37.76
C GLN A 1018 -36.59 -22.09 37.24
N ALA A 1019 -36.84 -22.03 35.94
CA ALA A 1019 -38.00 -22.67 35.30
C ALA A 1019 -37.82 -24.19 35.10
N GLY A 1020 -36.63 -24.75 35.38
CA GLY A 1020 -36.32 -26.17 35.15
C GLY A 1020 -36.06 -26.50 33.67
N VAL A 1021 -35.50 -25.56 32.92
CA VAL A 1021 -35.11 -25.74 31.51
C VAL A 1021 -33.58 -25.90 31.44
N ASP A 1022 -33.11 -27.15 31.35
CA ASP A 1022 -31.69 -27.51 31.36
C ASP A 1022 -30.89 -27.03 30.12
N THR A 1023 -31.54 -26.39 29.13
CA THR A 1023 -30.95 -26.02 27.84
C THR A 1023 -30.96 -24.50 27.60
N PHE A 1024 -29.85 -23.84 27.91
CA PHE A 1024 -29.63 -22.44 27.53
C PHE A 1024 -29.01 -22.31 26.13
N ASP A 1025 -29.53 -21.36 25.34
CA ASP A 1025 -28.84 -20.85 24.16
C ASP A 1025 -28.79 -19.33 24.14
N TRP A 1026 -27.58 -18.79 24.28
CA TRP A 1026 -27.35 -17.36 24.21
C TRP A 1026 -27.59 -16.79 22.81
N ILE A 1027 -27.43 -17.59 21.75
CA ILE A 1027 -27.69 -17.14 20.37
C ILE A 1027 -29.19 -16.88 20.19
N GLN A 1028 -30.05 -17.86 20.52
CA GLN A 1028 -31.49 -17.66 20.46
C GLN A 1028 -31.96 -16.58 21.45
N ALA A 1029 -31.47 -16.57 22.70
CA ALA A 1029 -31.82 -15.51 23.66
C ALA A 1029 -31.40 -14.11 23.16
N PHE A 1030 -30.28 -13.98 22.44
CA PHE A 1030 -29.88 -12.71 21.82
C PHE A 1030 -30.83 -12.32 20.67
N LYS A 1031 -31.29 -13.27 19.83
CA LYS A 1031 -32.33 -13.00 18.82
C LYS A 1031 -33.61 -12.50 19.48
N ASP A 1032 -34.06 -13.18 20.54
CA ASP A 1032 -35.27 -12.86 21.29
C ASP A 1032 -35.23 -11.44 21.89
N PHE A 1033 -34.04 -10.88 22.15
CA PHE A 1033 -33.87 -9.51 22.64
C PHE A 1033 -33.92 -8.43 21.55
N GLY A 1034 -33.76 -8.76 20.26
CA GLY A 1034 -33.78 -7.79 19.15
C GLY A 1034 -32.65 -6.75 19.11
N ILE A 1035 -31.58 -6.91 19.91
CA ILE A 1035 -30.57 -5.86 20.12
C ILE A 1035 -29.56 -5.80 18.97
N ALA A 1036 -29.46 -4.65 18.31
CA ALA A 1036 -28.36 -4.33 17.40
C ALA A 1036 -27.08 -4.01 18.20
N LEU A 1037 -26.05 -4.85 18.06
CA LEU A 1037 -24.78 -4.71 18.79
C LEU A 1037 -23.59 -4.63 17.82
N PHE A 1038 -22.60 -3.80 18.15
CA PHE A 1038 -21.32 -3.75 17.45
C PHE A 1038 -20.26 -4.41 18.36
N PRO A 1039 -19.72 -5.60 18.07
CA PRO A 1039 -18.87 -6.30 19.03
C PRO A 1039 -17.38 -5.97 18.84
N ILE A 1040 -16.99 -4.75 19.23
CA ILE A 1040 -15.61 -4.21 19.24
C ILE A 1040 -15.25 -3.54 20.57
#